data_AF-A0A529C498-F1
#
_entry.id   AF-A0A529C498-F1
#
_cell.length_a   1.000
_cell.length_b   1.000
_cell.length_c   1.000
_cell.angle_alpha   90.00
_cell.angle_beta   90.00
_cell.angle_gamma   90.00
#
_symmetry.space_group_name_H-M   'P 1'
#
loop_
_entity.id
_entity.type
_entity.pdbx_description
1 polymer ?
#
loop_
_entity_poly.entity_id
_entity_poly.type
_entity_poly.pdbx_seq_one_letter_code
_entity_poly.pdbx_strand_id
1 'polypeptide(L)'
;VITVVNDNMPFLFDSVLGEITESAGEPLLVTHPVIVVRHGKNGVEEILGDGGYAKGDHSHDRLSVIHVHIGRLSAEQAEGLAARLTKLLGQVRAAVTDWKPMLARLDQAISEFRYSPVPLDKAHVTEAIAFLEWLRDDNFTFLGMREFNYTGGETSGMLERAEKPGLGILSDPDVLVLRRGTEAVSTTPEIRAFLHGPEPLIVTKANAKSSVHRRIYLDYIGIKTYTGKGVLSGELRIVGLFTSTAYTRSVMKIPYLRSKAETVIAKSGFNPSDHSGKALINVLESYPRDELFQVPVPILRKHAEAILGLIERPRVRALVRVDQFDRFVSVLVFVPRDRYDSVVREKIGTYLKTVFEGRLSAYYPAFPEGGLARVHFIIGRSGGKTPKVEQATIEAAIRDIVRTWDDALRETATETGADARLTAIASRFSESYRDSFPPGVALADAGRIARLDASNPIAIDYYRHAEQKPHQAALKIYHHGSPVALSRRVPVLENIGFRVISERTFEVGDNQSGMINGDQPGMVFIHDMELENSYGRPIDLGNGGALFEDAFLSVWRGDVDNDGYNGLAQTAGLWSGEITVLRAYGRYLQQAGIPQSQDFIAAALNRYPEIARGLHALFVARLGPTAETEGVVQAKHLRAKITDALEDVPNIDDDTIIRRYLNLIEASLRTNHFVADTKEKRQSLAIKLDSQSVDGLPAPRPWREIFVYGSEVEGVHLRFGPVARGGLRWSDRAQDYRTEVLGLVKAQQVKNAVIVP
;
A
#
# COMPACT_ATOMS: atom_id res chain seq x y z
N VAL A 1 11.90 -7.12 41.27
CA VAL A 1 10.67 -7.06 42.11
C VAL A 1 10.60 -5.70 42.75
N ILE A 2 9.41 -5.11 42.80
CA ILE A 2 9.15 -3.80 43.40
C ILE A 2 8.20 -4.02 44.58
N THR A 3 8.57 -3.50 45.75
CA THR A 3 7.72 -3.52 46.96
C THR A 3 7.50 -2.09 47.43
N VAL A 4 6.25 -1.67 47.51
CA VAL A 4 5.84 -0.39 48.07
C VAL A 4 5.06 -0.66 49.35
N VAL A 5 5.50 -0.06 50.46
CA VAL A 5 4.79 -0.12 51.75
C VAL A 5 4.42 1.32 52.11
N ASN A 6 3.12 1.60 52.24
CA ASN A 6 2.63 2.96 52.46
C ASN A 6 1.34 2.96 53.30
N ASP A 7 1.01 4.10 53.90
CA ASP A 7 -0.29 4.32 54.56
C ASP A 7 -1.41 4.08 53.55
N ASN A 8 -2.42 3.30 53.92
CA ASN A 8 -3.51 2.98 52.99
C ASN A 8 -4.36 4.22 52.70
N MET A 9 -4.35 4.65 51.43
CA MET A 9 -5.12 5.79 50.94
C MET A 9 -5.62 5.56 49.50
N PRO A 10 -6.64 6.30 49.04
CA PRO A 10 -7.13 6.20 47.66
C PRO A 10 -6.02 6.45 46.62
N PHE A 11 -6.21 5.89 45.43
CA PHE A 11 -5.36 6.07 44.24
C PHE A 11 -3.95 5.45 44.30
N LEU A 12 -3.52 4.85 45.42
CA LEU A 12 -2.16 4.30 45.53
C LEU A 12 -1.86 3.22 44.49
N PHE A 13 -2.70 2.18 44.48
CA PHE A 13 -2.46 0.97 43.70
C PHE A 13 -2.36 1.23 42.20
N ASP A 14 -3.38 1.87 41.68
CA ASP A 14 -3.55 2.26 40.30
C ASP A 14 -2.51 3.29 39.85
N SER A 15 -2.10 4.24 40.70
CA SER A 15 -0.99 5.15 40.38
C SER A 15 0.34 4.41 40.25
N VAL A 16 0.66 3.52 41.20
CA VAL A 16 1.90 2.72 41.19
C VAL A 16 1.93 1.80 39.97
N LEU A 17 0.83 1.08 39.71
CA LEU A 17 0.73 0.17 38.58
C LEU A 17 0.86 0.92 37.24
N GLY A 18 0.24 2.10 37.13
CA GLY A 18 0.34 2.95 35.95
C GLY A 18 1.76 3.42 35.65
N GLU A 19 2.52 3.84 36.68
CA GLU A 19 3.93 4.24 36.52
C GLU A 19 4.83 3.05 36.15
N ILE A 20 4.62 1.89 36.77
CA ILE A 20 5.35 0.66 36.43
C ILE A 20 5.09 0.27 34.98
N THR A 21 3.83 0.30 34.54
CA THR A 21 3.45 -0.10 33.17
C THR A 21 4.08 0.81 32.12
N GLU A 22 4.09 2.14 32.34
CA GLU A 22 4.69 3.10 31.40
C GLU A 22 6.23 3.04 31.39
N SER A 23 6.86 2.72 32.52
CA SER A 23 8.34 2.72 32.67
C SER A 23 9.01 1.38 32.38
N ALA A 24 8.37 0.26 32.77
CA ALA A 24 8.98 -1.06 32.84
C ALA A 24 8.19 -2.15 32.08
N GLY A 25 7.06 -1.79 31.46
CA GLY A 25 6.21 -2.71 30.71
C GLY A 25 5.24 -3.50 31.60
N GLU A 26 4.73 -4.61 31.06
CA GLU A 26 3.63 -5.35 31.68
C GLU A 26 4.07 -6.07 32.97
N PRO A 27 3.31 -5.91 34.08
CA PRO A 27 3.53 -6.66 35.32
C PRO A 27 3.36 -8.18 35.13
N LEU A 28 4.27 -8.97 35.68
CA LEU A 28 4.22 -10.44 35.66
C LEU A 28 3.37 -11.01 36.82
N LEU A 29 3.41 -10.35 37.98
CA LEU A 29 2.62 -10.69 39.16
C LEU A 29 2.34 -9.41 39.94
N VAL A 30 1.13 -9.28 40.47
CA VAL A 30 0.72 -8.15 41.29
C VAL A 30 0.01 -8.67 42.53
N THR A 31 0.46 -8.27 43.72
CA THR A 31 -0.28 -8.47 44.97
C THR A 31 -0.41 -7.13 45.70
N HIS A 32 -1.57 -6.90 46.31
CA HIS A 32 -1.89 -5.65 47.02
C HIS A 32 -2.73 -5.93 48.29
N PRO A 33 -2.20 -6.64 49.30
CA PRO A 33 -2.87 -6.74 50.58
C PRO A 33 -2.90 -5.39 51.30
N VAL A 34 -4.02 -5.11 51.98
CA VAL A 34 -4.10 -4.08 53.01
C VAL A 34 -3.96 -4.80 54.36
N ILE A 35 -3.05 -4.34 55.20
CA ILE A 35 -2.69 -4.94 56.48
C ILE A 35 -3.02 -3.96 57.59
N VAL A 36 -3.66 -4.44 58.66
CA VAL A 36 -3.94 -3.64 59.86
C VAL A 36 -2.75 -3.74 60.80
N VAL A 37 -2.25 -2.59 61.25
CA VAL A 37 -1.04 -2.49 62.08
C VAL A 37 -1.26 -1.58 63.27
N ARG A 38 -0.42 -1.76 64.29
CA ARG A 38 -0.22 -0.80 65.37
C ARG A 38 1.12 -0.12 65.18
N HIS A 39 1.12 1.20 65.04
CA HIS A 39 2.36 1.98 65.10
C HIS A 39 2.75 2.23 66.56
N GLY A 40 4.05 2.24 66.81
CA GLY A 40 4.59 2.94 67.97
C GLY A 40 5.73 3.86 67.56
N LYS A 41 6.65 4.15 68.48
CA LYS A 41 7.56 5.31 68.33
C LYS A 41 8.53 5.21 67.15
N ASN A 42 8.85 3.99 66.70
CA ASN A 42 9.84 3.72 65.65
C ASN A 42 9.22 3.15 64.36
N GLY A 43 7.90 3.20 64.20
CA GLY A 43 7.19 2.62 63.06
C GLY A 43 6.22 1.52 63.47
N VAL A 44 5.97 0.55 62.59
CA VAL A 44 5.06 -0.58 62.85
C VAL A 44 5.64 -1.46 63.96
N GLU A 45 4.91 -1.60 65.06
CA GLU A 45 5.29 -2.48 66.18
C GLU A 45 4.59 -3.85 66.10
N GLU A 46 3.35 -3.90 65.59
CA GLU A 46 2.57 -5.13 65.52
C GLU A 46 1.70 -5.18 64.25
N ILE A 47 1.64 -6.35 63.59
CA ILE A 47 0.67 -6.65 62.53
C ILE A 47 -0.50 -7.38 63.16
N LEU A 48 -1.68 -6.77 63.12
CA LEU A 48 -2.87 -7.24 63.81
C LEU A 48 -3.71 -8.18 62.95
N GLY A 49 -3.66 -8.03 61.62
CA GLY A 49 -4.38 -8.88 60.70
C GLY A 49 -4.47 -8.28 59.29
N ASP A 50 -5.30 -8.90 58.45
CA ASP A 50 -5.62 -8.35 57.13
C ASP A 50 -6.65 -7.19 57.23
N GLY A 51 -6.88 -6.48 56.12
CA GLY A 51 -7.78 -5.33 56.07
C GLY A 51 -9.25 -5.62 56.46
N GLY A 52 -9.62 -6.90 56.58
CA GLY A 52 -10.93 -7.36 57.05
C GLY A 52 -11.02 -7.57 58.57
N TYR A 53 -9.90 -7.65 59.27
CA TYR A 53 -9.78 -8.00 60.70
C TYR A 53 -10.59 -7.09 61.65
N ALA A 54 -10.84 -5.83 61.27
CA ALA A 54 -11.72 -4.92 62.02
C ALA A 54 -12.41 -3.90 61.10
N LYS A 55 -13.51 -4.29 60.44
CA LYS A 55 -14.35 -3.34 59.69
C LYS A 55 -15.03 -2.37 60.68
N GLY A 56 -14.62 -1.10 60.68
CA GLY A 56 -15.25 -0.02 61.45
C GLY A 56 -14.50 0.41 62.71
N ASP A 57 -13.42 -0.26 63.09
CA ASP A 57 -12.51 0.21 64.13
C ASP A 57 -11.44 1.12 63.52
N HIS A 58 -11.45 2.39 63.93
CA HIS A 58 -10.50 3.43 63.50
C HIS A 58 -9.33 3.62 64.48
N SER A 59 -9.24 2.81 65.53
CA SER A 59 -8.15 2.88 66.51
C SER A 59 -6.83 2.27 66.02
N HIS A 60 -6.84 1.64 64.84
CA HIS A 60 -5.70 0.95 64.25
C HIS A 60 -5.39 1.46 62.84
N ASP A 61 -4.10 1.56 62.52
CA ASP A 61 -3.64 2.06 61.22
C ASP A 61 -3.69 0.95 60.15
N ARG A 62 -3.78 1.36 58.89
CA ARG A 62 -3.83 0.44 57.75
C ARG A 62 -2.69 0.75 56.80
N LEU A 63 -1.92 -0.27 56.43
CA LEU A 63 -0.88 -0.18 55.42
C LEU A 63 -1.30 -0.89 54.15
N SER A 64 -1.05 -0.26 53.01
CA SER A 64 -1.08 -0.89 51.69
C SER A 64 0.32 -1.43 51.38
N VAL A 65 0.41 -2.74 51.11
CA VAL A 65 1.64 -3.39 50.67
C VAL A 65 1.45 -3.81 49.22
N ILE A 66 2.10 -3.11 48.31
CA ILE A 66 2.03 -3.35 46.86
C ILE A 66 3.29 -4.09 46.45
N HIS A 67 3.12 -5.28 45.89
CA HIS A 67 4.23 -6.11 45.45
C HIS A 67 4.04 -6.46 43.98
N VAL A 68 4.99 -6.02 43.15
CA VAL A 68 4.91 -6.14 41.69
C VAL A 68 6.17 -6.81 41.15
N HIS A 69 5.98 -7.89 40.39
CA HIS A 69 7.04 -8.57 39.66
C HIS A 69 7.06 -8.06 38.23
N ILE A 70 8.24 -7.73 37.73
CA ILE A 70 8.47 -7.19 36.39
C ILE A 70 9.68 -7.87 35.77
N GLY A 71 9.85 -7.70 34.45
CA GLY A 71 11.08 -8.08 33.75
C GLY A 71 12.33 -7.43 34.36
N ARG A 72 13.50 -8.02 34.07
CA ARG A 72 14.78 -7.55 34.63
C ARG A 72 15.12 -6.16 34.10
N LEU A 73 15.30 -5.21 35.00
CA LEU A 73 15.79 -3.86 34.69
C LEU A 73 17.31 -3.79 34.90
N SER A 74 17.96 -2.87 34.19
CA SER A 74 19.32 -2.41 34.53
C SER A 74 19.33 -1.59 35.83
N ALA A 75 20.50 -1.41 36.44
CA ALA A 75 20.65 -0.63 37.67
C ALA A 75 20.14 0.82 37.51
N GLU A 76 20.48 1.47 36.40
CA GLU A 76 20.05 2.83 36.08
C GLU A 76 18.53 2.92 35.90
N GLN A 77 17.92 1.97 35.19
CA GLN A 77 16.45 1.90 35.03
C GLN A 77 15.75 1.70 36.37
N ALA A 78 16.31 0.85 37.25
CA ALA A 78 15.75 0.58 38.57
C ALA A 78 15.81 1.81 39.48
N GLU A 79 16.95 2.50 39.53
CA GLU A 79 17.11 3.75 40.30
C GLU A 79 16.17 4.85 39.79
N GLY A 80 16.09 5.00 38.46
CA GLY A 80 15.17 5.96 37.84
C GLY A 80 13.70 5.65 38.15
N LEU A 81 13.29 4.37 38.13
CA LEU A 81 11.93 3.96 38.49
C LEU A 81 11.64 4.19 39.98
N ALA A 82 12.60 3.88 40.87
CA ALA A 82 12.46 4.15 42.30
C ALA A 82 12.23 5.64 42.58
N ALA A 83 13.02 6.53 41.97
CA ALA A 83 12.87 7.98 42.11
C ALA A 83 11.50 8.47 41.61
N ARG A 84 11.02 7.96 40.46
CA ARG A 84 9.69 8.30 39.93
C ARG A 84 8.55 7.82 40.83
N LEU A 85 8.65 6.59 41.36
CA LEU A 85 7.67 6.06 42.31
C LEU A 85 7.66 6.88 43.60
N THR A 86 8.80 7.26 44.17
CA THR A 86 8.85 8.14 45.35
C THR A 86 8.16 9.47 45.10
N LYS A 87 8.43 10.11 43.96
CA LYS A 87 7.75 11.37 43.58
C LYS A 87 6.24 11.18 43.43
N LEU A 88 5.82 10.11 42.76
CA LEU A 88 4.41 9.76 42.58
C LEU A 88 3.69 9.55 43.91
N LEU A 89 4.30 8.82 44.85
CA LEU A 89 3.71 8.58 46.17
C LEU A 89 3.55 9.90 46.95
N GLY A 90 4.50 10.83 46.81
CA GLY A 90 4.36 12.18 47.35
C GLY A 90 3.17 12.94 46.76
N GLN A 91 2.95 12.83 45.44
CA GLN A 91 1.81 13.46 44.76
C GLN A 91 0.46 12.83 45.15
N VAL A 92 0.40 11.50 45.32
CA VAL A 92 -0.80 10.81 45.83
C VAL A 92 -1.13 11.32 47.24
N ARG A 93 -0.12 11.38 48.14
CA ARG A 93 -0.29 11.86 49.51
C ARG A 93 -0.76 13.32 49.56
N ALA A 94 -0.21 14.19 48.72
CA ALA A 94 -0.63 15.58 48.63
C ALA A 94 -2.09 15.70 48.15
N ALA A 95 -2.47 15.00 47.08
CA ALA A 95 -3.83 15.03 46.55
C ALA A 95 -4.88 14.53 47.57
N VAL A 96 -4.56 13.47 48.32
CA VAL A 96 -5.47 12.90 49.32
C VAL A 96 -5.56 13.78 50.58
N THR A 97 -4.43 14.25 51.11
CA THR A 97 -4.39 15.08 52.32
C THR A 97 -5.13 16.40 52.10
N ASP A 98 -4.92 17.03 50.94
CA ASP A 98 -5.52 18.33 50.62
C ASP A 98 -6.91 18.22 50.00
N TRP A 99 -7.52 17.04 49.92
CA TRP A 99 -8.87 16.84 49.38
C TRP A 99 -9.90 17.76 50.04
N LYS A 100 -9.98 17.74 51.38
CA LYS A 100 -10.92 18.59 52.14
C LYS A 100 -10.61 20.08 51.98
N PRO A 101 -9.35 20.55 52.11
CA PRO A 101 -8.98 21.93 51.76
C PRO A 101 -9.38 22.36 50.34
N MET A 102 -9.21 21.49 49.34
CA MET A 102 -9.61 21.77 47.96
C MET A 102 -11.13 21.94 47.82
N LEU A 103 -11.92 21.07 48.46
CA LEU A 103 -13.38 21.22 48.48
C LEU A 103 -13.81 22.52 49.18
N ALA A 104 -13.22 22.85 50.33
CA ALA A 104 -13.50 24.09 51.04
C ALA A 104 -13.19 25.33 50.17
N ARG A 105 -12.10 25.28 49.41
CA ARG A 105 -11.74 26.37 48.48
C ARG A 105 -12.70 26.48 47.30
N LEU A 106 -13.21 25.35 46.80
CA LEU A 106 -14.25 25.33 45.76
C LEU A 106 -15.57 25.91 46.28
N ASP A 107 -16.00 25.52 47.49
CA ASP A 107 -17.20 26.06 48.14
C ASP A 107 -17.09 27.57 48.37
N GLN A 108 -15.88 28.07 48.65
CA GLN A 108 -15.62 29.51 48.69
C GLN A 108 -15.84 30.17 47.31
N ALA A 109 -15.31 29.59 46.23
CA ALA A 109 -15.52 30.14 44.87
C ALA A 109 -17.01 30.14 44.48
N ILE A 110 -17.74 29.07 44.83
CA ILE A 110 -19.20 28.99 44.64
C ILE A 110 -19.91 30.10 45.41
N SER A 111 -19.51 30.35 46.66
CA SER A 111 -20.08 31.40 47.50
C SER A 111 -19.78 32.80 46.96
N GLU A 112 -18.57 33.03 46.45
CA GLU A 112 -18.18 34.28 45.79
C GLU A 112 -19.08 34.57 44.58
N PHE A 113 -19.33 33.58 43.71
CA PHE A 113 -20.26 33.73 42.58
C PHE A 113 -21.73 33.94 43.00
N ARG A 114 -22.16 33.42 44.15
CA ARG A 114 -23.53 33.59 44.65
C ARG A 114 -23.81 34.95 45.26
N TYR A 115 -22.85 35.48 46.02
CA TYR A 115 -23.10 36.60 46.93
C TYR A 115 -22.25 37.84 46.65
N SER A 116 -21.19 37.75 45.84
CA SER A 116 -20.36 38.91 45.49
C SER A 116 -20.80 39.56 44.18
N PRO A 117 -20.47 40.84 43.94
CA PRO A 117 -20.69 41.47 42.65
C PRO A 117 -19.85 40.79 41.57
N VAL A 118 -20.49 40.12 40.61
CA VAL A 118 -19.83 39.51 39.44
C VAL A 118 -20.35 40.20 38.18
N PRO A 119 -19.51 40.89 37.38
CA PRO A 119 -19.92 41.64 36.20
C PRO A 119 -20.14 40.74 34.97
N LEU A 120 -20.84 39.62 35.14
CA LEU A 120 -21.14 38.66 34.08
C LEU A 120 -22.66 38.42 33.99
N ASP A 121 -23.11 37.84 32.88
CA ASP A 121 -24.51 37.47 32.71
C ASP A 121 -24.96 36.47 33.78
N LYS A 122 -26.15 36.70 34.36
CA LYS A 122 -26.67 35.89 35.48
C LYS A 122 -26.87 34.43 35.09
N ALA A 123 -27.32 34.13 33.88
CA ALA A 123 -27.56 32.75 33.45
C ALA A 123 -26.24 31.99 33.34
N HIS A 124 -25.19 32.63 32.81
CA HIS A 124 -23.85 32.03 32.77
C HIS A 124 -23.30 31.76 34.17
N VAL A 125 -23.47 32.69 35.12
CA VAL A 125 -23.02 32.51 36.51
C VAL A 125 -23.81 31.39 37.20
N THR A 126 -25.14 31.32 37.02
CA THR A 126 -25.96 30.23 37.57
C THR A 126 -25.53 28.86 37.04
N GLU A 127 -25.25 28.75 35.74
CA GLU A 127 -24.79 27.50 35.14
C GLU A 127 -23.37 27.12 35.61
N ALA A 128 -22.48 28.10 35.78
CA ALA A 128 -21.16 27.89 36.34
C ALA A 128 -21.23 27.38 37.78
N ILE A 129 -22.08 27.97 38.64
CA ILE A 129 -22.30 27.49 40.00
C ILE A 129 -22.79 26.04 39.99
N ALA A 130 -23.80 25.72 39.17
CA ALA A 130 -24.32 24.36 39.06
C ALA A 130 -23.24 23.36 38.62
N PHE A 131 -22.33 23.77 37.72
CA PHE A 131 -21.20 22.95 37.31
C PHE A 131 -20.19 22.74 38.44
N LEU A 132 -19.82 23.79 39.18
CA LEU A 132 -18.89 23.68 40.30
C LEU A 132 -19.44 22.79 41.43
N GLU A 133 -20.74 22.90 41.73
CA GLU A 133 -21.42 21.99 42.67
C GLU A 133 -21.44 20.56 42.14
N TRP A 134 -21.71 20.37 40.85
CA TRP A 134 -21.64 19.06 40.23
C TRP A 134 -20.24 18.43 40.33
N LEU A 135 -19.16 19.21 40.14
CA LEU A 135 -17.79 18.72 40.35
C LEU A 135 -17.57 18.27 41.80
N ARG A 136 -18.03 19.09 42.77
CA ARG A 136 -17.95 18.81 44.22
C ARG A 136 -18.65 17.51 44.60
N ASP A 137 -19.80 17.23 43.98
CA ASP A 137 -20.66 16.09 44.28
C ASP A 137 -20.18 14.80 43.57
N ASP A 138 -18.89 14.46 43.76
CA ASP A 138 -18.20 13.24 43.28
C ASP A 138 -18.12 13.04 41.75
N ASN A 139 -18.32 14.08 40.95
CA ASN A 139 -18.17 13.99 39.50
C ASN A 139 -16.77 14.40 39.00
N PHE A 140 -15.88 14.81 39.90
CA PHE A 140 -14.50 15.18 39.60
C PHE A 140 -13.53 14.73 40.69
N THR A 141 -12.45 14.06 40.30
CA THR A 141 -11.33 13.75 41.18
C THR A 141 -10.39 14.96 41.20
N PHE A 142 -10.50 15.80 42.22
CA PHE A 142 -9.61 16.93 42.45
C PHE A 142 -8.20 16.46 42.82
N LEU A 143 -7.20 16.92 42.07
CA LEU A 143 -5.80 16.55 42.29
C LEU A 143 -4.95 17.74 42.72
N GLY A 144 -5.30 18.97 42.32
CA GLY A 144 -4.64 20.16 42.83
C GLY A 144 -5.34 21.46 42.48
N MET A 145 -5.05 22.50 43.25
CA MET A 145 -5.56 23.86 43.03
C MET A 145 -4.46 24.91 43.21
N ARG A 146 -4.52 26.00 42.44
CA ARG A 146 -3.59 27.13 42.58
C ARG A 146 -4.26 28.44 42.18
N GLU A 147 -4.02 29.49 42.95
CA GLU A 147 -4.52 30.83 42.64
C GLU A 147 -3.48 31.66 41.89
N PHE A 148 -3.99 32.45 40.94
CA PHE A 148 -3.22 33.44 40.21
C PHE A 148 -3.89 34.80 40.34
N ASN A 149 -3.09 35.83 40.59
CA ASN A 149 -3.51 37.23 40.52
C ASN A 149 -3.32 37.72 39.09
N TYR A 150 -4.30 38.46 38.57
CA TYR A 150 -4.22 39.09 37.25
C TYR A 150 -3.83 40.56 37.40
N THR A 151 -2.74 40.96 36.75
CA THR A 151 -2.25 42.34 36.70
C THR A 151 -2.24 42.83 35.25
N GLY A 152 -2.54 44.12 35.02
CA GLY A 152 -2.57 44.72 33.68
C GLY A 152 -3.93 44.66 32.96
N GLY A 153 -3.94 44.95 31.65
CA GLY A 153 -5.16 45.06 30.83
C GLY A 153 -5.30 43.94 29.78
N GLU A 154 -6.33 44.01 28.94
CA GLU A 154 -6.69 42.96 27.97
C GLU A 154 -5.54 42.54 27.03
N THR A 155 -4.68 43.47 26.63
CA THR A 155 -3.57 43.20 25.70
C THR A 155 -2.24 42.87 26.38
N SER A 156 -1.98 43.43 27.57
CA SER A 156 -0.68 43.36 28.27
C SER A 156 -0.69 42.60 29.59
N GLY A 157 -1.86 42.15 30.06
CA GLY A 157 -1.98 41.58 31.40
C GLY A 157 -1.31 40.23 31.59
N MET A 158 -0.94 39.94 32.85
CA MET A 158 -0.21 38.75 33.27
C MET A 158 -0.88 38.10 34.49
N LEU A 159 -0.87 36.77 34.51
CA LEU A 159 -1.19 35.94 35.66
C LEU A 159 0.10 35.61 36.42
N GLU A 160 0.17 36.13 37.64
CA GLU A 160 1.23 35.87 38.60
C GLU A 160 0.69 34.96 39.70
N ARG A 161 1.54 34.10 40.28
CA ARG A 161 1.10 33.23 41.37
C ARG A 161 0.69 34.09 42.56
N ALA A 162 -0.48 33.81 43.13
CA ALA A 162 -0.87 34.46 44.37
C ALA A 162 0.06 34.02 45.51
N GLU A 163 0.15 34.81 46.58
CA GLU A 163 0.95 34.49 47.78
C GLU A 163 0.39 33.30 48.59
N LYS A 164 -0.75 32.74 48.18
CA LYS A 164 -1.35 31.57 48.82
C LYS A 164 -0.66 30.28 48.35
N PRO A 165 -0.39 29.32 49.25
CA PRO A 165 0.15 28.02 48.86
C PRO A 165 -0.82 27.29 47.93
N GLY A 166 -0.27 26.60 46.94
CA GLY A 166 -1.06 25.67 46.13
C GLY A 166 -1.48 24.45 46.95
N LEU A 167 -2.58 23.82 46.55
CA LEU A 167 -3.15 22.63 47.18
C LEU A 167 -2.93 21.39 46.31
N GLY A 168 -2.83 20.23 46.94
CA GLY A 168 -2.67 18.93 46.29
C GLY A 168 -1.37 18.86 45.51
N ILE A 169 -1.40 18.29 44.31
CA ILE A 169 -0.21 18.20 43.44
C ILE A 169 0.32 19.58 43.01
N LEU A 170 -0.49 20.64 43.13
CA LEU A 170 -0.07 22.00 42.80
C LEU A 170 0.53 22.75 44.00
N SER A 171 0.73 22.09 45.14
CA SER A 171 1.65 22.57 46.18
C SER A 171 3.10 22.62 45.68
N ASP A 172 3.48 21.67 44.81
CA ASP A 172 4.78 21.63 44.15
C ASP A 172 4.85 22.72 43.04
N PRO A 173 5.73 23.73 43.16
CA PRO A 173 5.86 24.81 42.19
C PRO A 173 6.31 24.32 40.80
N ASP A 174 6.95 23.16 40.71
CA ASP A 174 7.50 22.60 39.46
C ASP A 174 6.46 21.80 38.66
N VAL A 175 5.27 21.58 39.22
CA VAL A 175 4.14 21.02 38.48
C VAL A 175 3.57 22.09 37.55
N LEU A 176 4.05 22.09 36.31
CA LEU A 176 3.59 22.97 35.23
C LEU A 176 2.45 22.31 34.45
N VAL A 177 1.24 22.85 34.60
CA VAL A 177 -0.02 22.37 33.99
C VAL A 177 -0.14 22.77 32.51
N LEU A 178 0.22 24.01 32.21
CA LEU A 178 0.24 24.58 30.86
C LEU A 178 1.69 24.87 30.47
N ARG A 179 2.12 24.35 29.31
CA ARG A 179 3.49 24.49 28.80
C ARG A 179 3.47 24.76 27.30
N ARG A 180 4.46 25.49 26.79
CA ARG A 180 4.76 25.55 25.35
C ARG A 180 6.21 25.10 25.17
N GLY A 181 6.41 23.92 24.59
CA GLY A 181 7.71 23.25 24.65
C GLY A 181 8.09 22.91 26.10
N THR A 182 9.28 23.36 26.51
CA THR A 182 9.81 23.17 27.87
C THR A 182 9.45 24.31 28.84
N GLU A 183 8.90 25.42 28.36
CA GLU A 183 8.64 26.61 29.17
C GLU A 183 7.25 26.59 29.81
N ALA A 184 7.19 27.06 31.06
CA ALA A 184 5.95 27.34 31.75
C ALA A 184 5.26 28.53 31.09
N VAL A 185 3.99 28.39 30.73
CA VAL A 185 3.21 29.53 30.23
C VAL A 185 2.07 29.78 31.20
N SER A 186 2.19 30.84 32.00
CA SER A 186 1.13 31.27 32.92
C SER A 186 0.07 32.11 32.22
N THR A 187 0.46 32.89 31.21
CA THR A 187 -0.43 33.83 30.51
C THR A 187 -0.24 33.77 29.00
N THR A 188 -1.23 33.20 28.30
CA THR A 188 -1.29 33.21 26.83
C THR A 188 -2.32 34.23 26.35
N PRO A 189 -2.30 34.64 25.06
CA PRO A 189 -3.37 35.46 24.48
C PRO A 189 -4.77 34.87 24.68
N GLU A 190 -4.89 33.54 24.67
CA GLU A 190 -6.17 32.85 24.84
C GLU A 190 -6.64 32.85 26.29
N ILE A 191 -5.74 32.73 27.27
CA ILE A 191 -6.09 32.94 28.69
C ILE A 191 -6.56 34.38 28.89
N ARG A 192 -5.90 35.38 28.27
CA ARG A 192 -6.36 36.77 28.32
C ARG A 192 -7.75 36.93 27.69
N ALA A 193 -7.98 36.35 26.51
CA ALA A 193 -9.27 36.36 25.85
C ALA A 193 -10.37 35.71 26.70
N PHE A 194 -10.05 34.61 27.41
CA PHE A 194 -10.95 34.00 28.37
C PHE A 194 -11.22 34.95 29.55
N LEU A 195 -10.19 35.50 30.19
CA LEU A 195 -10.31 36.39 31.35
C LEU A 195 -11.17 37.62 31.08
N HIS A 196 -11.09 38.20 29.87
CA HIS A 196 -11.91 39.34 29.43
C HIS A 196 -13.22 38.93 28.72
N GLY A 197 -13.41 37.64 28.46
CA GLY A 197 -14.63 37.12 27.82
C GLY A 197 -15.86 37.03 28.74
N PRO A 198 -17.04 36.67 28.21
CA PRO A 198 -18.29 36.61 28.98
C PRO A 198 -18.46 35.35 29.83
N GLU A 199 -17.56 34.37 29.69
CA GLU A 199 -17.66 33.07 30.36
C GLU A 199 -17.06 33.12 31.78
N PRO A 200 -17.73 32.63 32.83
CA PRO A 200 -17.18 32.61 34.20
C PRO A 200 -16.03 31.61 34.40
N LEU A 201 -16.02 30.53 33.62
CA LEU A 201 -15.03 29.46 33.70
C LEU A 201 -14.70 28.86 32.33
N ILE A 202 -13.57 28.17 32.25
CA ILE A 202 -13.14 27.43 31.06
C ILE A 202 -12.73 26.01 31.44
N VAL A 203 -13.08 25.04 30.60
CA VAL A 203 -12.66 23.63 30.73
C VAL A 203 -11.80 23.25 29.53
N THR A 204 -10.56 22.81 29.76
CA THR A 204 -9.64 22.34 28.71
C THR A 204 -8.79 21.16 29.20
N LYS A 205 -8.03 20.52 28.31
CA LYS A 205 -7.01 19.54 28.71
C LYS A 205 -5.69 20.25 29.02
N ALA A 206 -5.03 19.84 30.08
CA ALA A 206 -3.66 20.22 30.38
C ALA A 206 -2.67 19.46 29.49
N ASN A 207 -1.43 19.96 29.39
CA ASN A 207 -0.35 19.22 28.71
C ASN A 207 0.27 18.14 29.60
N ALA A 208 0.06 18.23 30.90
CA ALA A 208 0.54 17.25 31.87
C ALA A 208 -0.43 16.07 31.97
N LYS A 209 0.13 14.85 31.93
CA LYS A 209 -0.60 13.64 32.33
C LYS A 209 -0.68 13.57 33.86
N SER A 210 -1.76 13.02 34.37
CA SER A 210 -1.87 12.73 35.80
C SER A 210 -0.96 11.57 36.15
N SER A 211 -0.15 11.74 37.19
CA SER A 211 0.57 10.66 37.87
C SER A 211 -0.29 9.95 38.91
N VAL A 212 -1.38 10.60 39.35
CA VAL A 212 -2.31 10.08 40.36
C VAL A 212 -3.55 9.51 39.67
N HIS A 213 -4.00 8.35 40.14
CA HIS A 213 -5.14 7.60 39.64
C HIS A 213 -4.95 7.03 38.22
N ARG A 214 -5.35 7.77 37.18
CA ARG A 214 -5.29 7.32 35.77
C ARG A 214 -4.26 8.11 34.98
N ARG A 215 -3.41 7.43 34.20
CA ARG A 215 -2.36 8.03 33.33
C ARG A 215 -2.89 8.69 32.05
N ILE A 216 -3.82 9.62 32.21
CA ILE A 216 -4.41 10.42 31.13
C ILE A 216 -4.08 11.90 31.32
N TYR A 217 -4.25 12.71 30.27
CA TYR A 217 -4.09 14.16 30.37
C TYR A 217 -5.05 14.75 31.41
N LEU A 218 -4.53 15.59 32.30
CA LEU A 218 -5.32 16.25 33.34
C LEU A 218 -6.38 17.16 32.71
N ASP A 219 -7.54 17.19 33.35
CA ASP A 219 -8.55 18.20 33.10
C ASP A 219 -8.16 19.48 33.83
N TYR A 220 -8.24 20.59 33.09
CA TYR A 220 -7.99 21.94 33.56
C TYR A 220 -9.31 22.67 33.66
N ILE A 221 -9.58 23.26 34.82
CA ILE A 221 -10.73 24.15 35.02
C ILE A 221 -10.21 25.47 35.56
N GLY A 222 -10.36 26.54 34.77
CA GLY A 222 -10.00 27.90 35.13
C GLY A 222 -11.25 28.68 35.52
N ILE A 223 -11.30 29.20 36.76
CA ILE A 223 -12.44 29.96 37.28
C ILE A 223 -12.00 31.39 37.50
N LYS A 224 -12.76 32.37 36.98
CA LYS A 224 -12.48 33.79 37.22
C LYS A 224 -12.72 34.14 38.68
N THR A 225 -11.79 34.88 39.28
CA THR A 225 -11.97 35.47 40.60
C THR A 225 -12.19 36.97 40.47
N TYR A 226 -13.00 37.53 41.36
CA TYR A 226 -13.30 38.95 41.40
C TYR A 226 -13.02 39.52 42.79
N THR A 227 -12.60 40.77 42.85
CA THR A 227 -12.55 41.54 44.09
C THR A 227 -13.96 41.80 44.61
N GLY A 228 -14.10 42.18 45.88
CA GLY A 228 -15.41 42.56 46.46
C GLY A 228 -16.11 43.75 45.79
N LYS A 229 -15.42 44.47 44.90
CA LYS A 229 -15.99 45.55 44.06
C LYS A 229 -16.39 45.09 42.66
N GLY A 230 -16.28 43.79 42.36
CA GLY A 230 -16.60 43.20 41.06
C GLY A 230 -15.57 43.44 39.97
N VAL A 231 -14.34 43.82 40.32
CA VAL A 231 -13.22 43.90 39.35
C VAL A 231 -12.53 42.55 39.26
N LEU A 232 -12.22 42.08 38.05
CA LEU A 232 -11.45 40.84 37.82
C LEU A 232 -10.14 40.87 38.62
N SER A 233 -9.96 39.92 39.53
CA SER A 233 -8.76 39.81 40.37
C SER A 233 -7.79 38.75 39.89
N GLY A 234 -8.25 37.73 39.15
CA GLY A 234 -7.41 36.59 38.84
C GLY A 234 -8.14 35.34 38.38
N GLU A 235 -7.47 34.21 38.60
CA GLU A 235 -7.93 32.87 38.25
C GLU A 235 -7.69 31.88 39.40
N LEU A 236 -8.72 31.12 39.78
CA LEU A 236 -8.55 29.86 40.50
C LEU A 236 -8.39 28.73 39.49
N ARG A 237 -7.22 28.12 39.49
CA ARG A 237 -6.89 27.00 38.62
C ARG A 237 -7.09 25.69 39.37
N ILE A 238 -7.90 24.81 38.78
CA ILE A 238 -8.17 23.47 39.30
C ILE A 238 -7.66 22.45 38.28
N VAL A 239 -6.97 21.42 38.77
CA VAL A 239 -6.60 20.26 37.97
C VAL A 239 -7.09 18.96 38.58
N GLY A 240 -7.48 18.03 37.73
CA GLY A 240 -8.01 16.74 38.16
C GLY A 240 -8.45 15.88 37.00
N LEU A 241 -9.39 14.96 37.28
CA LEU A 241 -9.92 14.02 36.30
C LEU A 241 -11.45 13.90 36.47
N PHE A 242 -12.22 13.99 35.39
CA PHE A 242 -13.65 13.64 35.45
C PHE A 242 -13.86 12.18 35.84
N THR A 243 -14.81 11.89 36.74
CA THR A 243 -15.12 10.51 37.16
C THR A 243 -15.96 9.78 36.09
N SER A 244 -16.20 8.48 36.27
CA SER A 244 -16.94 7.66 35.30
C SER A 244 -18.37 8.18 35.04
N THR A 245 -18.98 8.86 36.01
CA THR A 245 -20.34 9.43 35.89
C THR A 245 -20.43 10.50 34.80
N ALA A 246 -19.34 11.25 34.57
CA ALA A 246 -19.26 12.22 33.48
C ALA A 246 -19.39 11.58 32.09
N TYR A 247 -19.02 10.31 31.97
CA TYR A 247 -19.01 9.58 30.71
C TYR A 247 -20.28 8.76 30.49
N THR A 248 -20.99 8.37 31.55
CA THR A 248 -22.17 7.51 31.49
C THR A 248 -23.51 8.24 31.64
N ARG A 249 -23.53 9.44 32.24
CA ARG A 249 -24.74 10.26 32.33
C ARG A 249 -25.04 10.96 31.01
N SER A 250 -26.32 11.26 30.81
CA SER A 250 -26.82 12.07 29.70
C SER A 250 -26.17 13.46 29.71
N VAL A 251 -25.76 13.94 28.54
CA VAL A 251 -25.17 15.29 28.37
C VAL A 251 -26.14 16.39 28.81
N MET A 252 -27.45 16.12 28.73
CA MET A 252 -28.52 17.02 29.15
C MET A 252 -28.64 17.14 30.68
N LYS A 253 -27.97 16.28 31.45
CA LYS A 253 -27.98 16.29 32.92
C LYS A 253 -26.69 16.82 33.52
N ILE A 254 -25.65 17.04 32.72
CA ILE A 254 -24.36 17.54 33.18
C ILE A 254 -24.38 19.07 32.99
N PRO A 255 -24.33 19.87 34.07
CA PRO A 255 -24.23 21.33 33.92
C PRO A 255 -23.01 21.70 33.08
N TYR A 256 -23.02 22.90 32.48
CA TYR A 256 -22.09 23.34 31.44
C TYR A 256 -22.26 22.62 30.10
N LEU A 257 -22.36 21.29 30.06
CA LEU A 257 -22.63 20.53 28.83
C LEU A 257 -24.08 20.66 28.37
N ARG A 258 -25.04 20.60 29.30
CA ARG A 258 -26.48 20.75 29.00
C ARG A 258 -26.77 22.09 28.34
N SER A 259 -26.20 23.19 28.86
CA SER A 259 -26.40 24.52 28.30
C SER A 259 -25.86 24.62 26.86
N LYS A 260 -24.70 24.02 26.58
CA LYS A 260 -24.17 23.90 25.21
C LYS A 260 -25.10 23.09 24.31
N ALA A 261 -25.57 21.93 24.78
CA ALA A 261 -26.45 21.04 24.03
C ALA A 261 -27.81 21.71 23.73
N GLU A 262 -28.43 22.32 24.74
CA GLU A 262 -29.68 23.08 24.61
C GLU A 262 -29.53 24.25 23.63
N THR A 263 -28.40 24.97 23.67
CA THR A 263 -28.13 26.05 22.72
C THR A 263 -28.02 25.52 21.28
N VAL A 264 -27.39 24.37 21.07
CA VAL A 264 -27.29 23.74 19.73
C VAL A 264 -28.66 23.28 19.25
N ILE A 265 -29.46 22.64 20.13
CA ILE A 265 -30.83 22.20 19.82
C ILE A 265 -31.70 23.40 19.46
N ALA A 266 -31.73 24.44 20.30
CA ALA A 266 -32.52 25.65 20.07
C ALA A 266 -32.13 26.35 18.76
N LYS A 267 -30.84 26.41 18.43
CA LYS A 267 -30.35 27.02 17.18
C LYS A 267 -30.52 26.15 15.94
N SER A 268 -30.84 24.86 16.09
CA SER A 268 -31.08 23.94 14.96
C SER A 268 -32.45 24.15 14.31
N GLY A 269 -33.42 24.68 15.05
CA GLY A 269 -34.81 24.83 14.62
C GLY A 269 -35.60 23.51 14.57
N PHE A 270 -35.00 22.37 14.93
CA PHE A 270 -35.71 21.09 14.98
C PHE A 270 -36.60 21.00 16.23
N ASN A 271 -37.80 20.42 16.06
CA ASN A 271 -38.61 20.01 17.19
C ASN A 271 -37.96 18.78 17.87
N PRO A 272 -37.67 18.81 19.18
CA PRO A 272 -37.03 17.71 19.90
C PRO A 272 -37.78 16.36 19.82
N SER A 273 -39.08 16.40 19.56
CA SER A 273 -39.93 15.19 19.50
C SER A 273 -39.92 14.51 18.12
N ASP A 274 -39.52 15.23 17.08
CA ASP A 274 -39.48 14.75 15.70
C ASP A 274 -38.21 13.93 15.43
N HIS A 275 -38.19 13.20 14.30
CA HIS A 275 -37.08 12.34 13.93
C HIS A 275 -35.73 13.06 13.96
N SER A 276 -35.62 14.23 13.30
CA SER A 276 -34.37 15.00 13.23
C SER A 276 -33.96 15.57 14.60
N GLY A 277 -34.92 15.93 15.46
CA GLY A 277 -34.65 16.39 16.82
C GLY A 277 -34.09 15.27 17.70
N LYS A 278 -34.70 14.08 17.68
CA LYS A 278 -34.20 12.88 18.38
C LYS A 278 -32.82 12.46 17.87
N ALA A 279 -32.62 12.49 16.55
CA ALA A 279 -31.32 12.17 15.95
C ALA A 279 -30.24 13.17 16.38
N LEU A 280 -30.53 14.48 16.42
CA LEU A 280 -29.60 15.48 16.93
C LEU A 280 -29.23 15.25 18.40
N ILE A 281 -30.21 14.92 19.25
CA ILE A 281 -29.95 14.57 20.65
C ILE A 281 -29.01 13.36 20.74
N ASN A 282 -29.26 12.30 19.96
CA ASN A 282 -28.39 11.14 19.90
C ASN A 282 -26.96 11.47 19.42
N VAL A 283 -26.82 12.39 18.46
CA VAL A 283 -25.52 12.89 18.02
C VAL A 283 -24.77 13.58 19.16
N LEU A 284 -25.46 14.44 19.94
CA LEU A 284 -24.86 15.13 21.09
C LEU A 284 -24.53 14.15 22.23
N GLU A 285 -25.40 13.19 22.51
CA GLU A 285 -25.20 12.15 23.52
C GLU A 285 -24.07 11.18 23.17
N SER A 286 -23.80 10.94 21.88
CA SER A 286 -22.70 10.07 21.42
C SER A 286 -21.40 10.83 21.16
N TYR A 287 -21.42 12.15 21.20
CA TYR A 287 -20.24 13.00 21.00
C TYR A 287 -19.19 12.71 22.11
N PRO A 288 -17.88 12.71 21.82
CA PRO A 288 -16.87 12.40 22.84
C PRO A 288 -16.93 13.44 23.96
N ARG A 289 -17.07 12.99 25.22
CA ARG A 289 -17.33 13.87 26.37
C ARG A 289 -16.21 14.87 26.59
N ASP A 290 -14.96 14.39 26.55
CA ASP A 290 -13.77 15.24 26.68
C ASP A 290 -13.70 16.31 25.58
N GLU A 291 -14.19 16.01 24.37
CA GLU A 291 -14.27 17.00 23.30
C GLU A 291 -15.44 17.97 23.51
N LEU A 292 -16.57 17.51 24.01
CA LEU A 292 -17.77 18.32 24.25
C LEU A 292 -17.52 19.44 25.29
N PHE A 293 -16.72 19.15 26.32
CA PHE A 293 -16.27 20.17 27.29
C PHE A 293 -15.47 21.30 26.63
N GLN A 294 -14.67 20.97 25.61
CA GLN A 294 -13.68 21.87 25.01
C GLN A 294 -14.20 22.61 23.77
N VAL A 295 -15.07 21.97 22.98
CA VAL A 295 -15.55 22.54 21.72
C VAL A 295 -16.45 23.76 21.98
N PRO A 296 -16.21 24.89 21.29
CA PRO A 296 -17.11 26.04 21.33
C PRO A 296 -18.45 25.73 20.64
N VAL A 297 -19.53 26.33 21.12
CA VAL A 297 -20.90 26.12 20.59
C VAL A 297 -21.01 26.27 19.06
N PRO A 298 -20.41 27.29 18.41
CA PRO A 298 -20.49 27.42 16.95
C PRO A 298 -19.87 26.24 16.18
N ILE A 299 -18.75 25.71 16.66
CA ILE A 299 -18.07 24.56 16.06
C ILE A 299 -18.86 23.29 16.35
N LEU A 300 -19.34 23.12 17.59
CA LEU A 300 -20.19 21.99 17.98
C LEU A 300 -21.43 21.89 17.10
N ARG A 301 -22.11 23.02 16.84
CA ARG A 301 -23.27 23.06 15.94
C ARG A 301 -22.92 22.55 14.55
N LYS A 302 -21.86 23.09 13.94
CA LYS A 302 -21.39 22.66 12.61
C LYS A 302 -21.04 21.17 12.58
N HIS A 303 -20.38 20.67 13.62
CA HIS A 303 -20.04 19.25 13.75
C HIS A 303 -21.30 18.40 13.90
N ALA A 304 -22.24 18.79 14.76
CA ALA A 304 -23.48 18.06 14.98
C ALA A 304 -24.34 17.97 13.71
N GLU A 305 -24.49 19.08 12.97
CA GLU A 305 -25.16 19.10 11.66
C GLU A 305 -24.46 18.19 10.64
N ALA A 306 -23.13 18.22 10.59
CA ALA A 306 -22.37 17.38 9.69
C ALA A 306 -22.52 15.90 10.01
N ILE A 307 -22.54 15.52 11.30
CA ILE A 307 -22.76 14.14 11.76
C ILE A 307 -24.20 13.70 11.49
N LEU A 308 -25.19 14.57 11.73
CA LEU A 308 -26.59 14.30 11.43
C LEU A 308 -26.78 13.94 9.95
N GLY A 309 -26.15 14.70 9.04
CA GLY A 309 -26.18 14.39 7.61
C GLY A 309 -25.51 13.06 7.21
N LEU A 310 -24.67 12.47 8.06
CA LEU A 310 -24.09 11.14 7.81
C LEU A 310 -25.07 9.99 8.08
N ILE A 311 -26.10 10.22 8.90
CA ILE A 311 -27.14 9.23 9.17
C ILE A 311 -27.92 8.93 7.89
N GLU A 312 -28.25 9.97 7.12
CA GLU A 312 -28.97 9.83 5.84
C GLU A 312 -28.04 9.45 4.68
N ARG A 313 -26.81 9.99 4.65
CA ARG A 313 -25.85 9.78 3.57
C ARG A 313 -24.48 9.37 4.14
N PRO A 314 -24.27 8.07 4.43
CA PRO A 314 -23.00 7.57 4.92
C PRO A 314 -21.87 7.86 3.94
N ARG A 315 -20.84 8.58 4.40
CA ARG A 315 -19.65 8.91 3.63
C ARG A 315 -18.48 9.22 4.55
N VAL A 316 -17.27 9.16 3.99
CA VAL A 316 -16.07 9.64 4.68
C VAL A 316 -16.27 11.10 5.11
N ARG A 317 -15.96 11.38 6.37
CA ARG A 317 -16.06 12.73 6.94
C ARG A 317 -14.97 12.95 7.97
N ALA A 318 -14.32 14.12 7.94
CA ALA A 318 -13.32 14.50 8.92
C ALA A 318 -13.69 15.85 9.54
N LEU A 319 -13.98 15.86 10.84
CA LEU A 319 -14.35 17.06 11.59
C LEU A 319 -13.19 17.48 12.48
N VAL A 320 -12.57 18.60 12.12
CA VAL A 320 -11.33 19.08 12.74
C VAL A 320 -11.64 20.23 13.69
N ARG A 321 -11.11 20.15 14.92
CA ARG A 321 -11.01 21.27 15.85
C ARG A 321 -9.56 21.45 16.28
N VAL A 322 -9.01 22.63 15.99
CA VAL A 322 -7.72 23.06 16.51
C VAL A 322 -7.89 23.52 17.96
N ASP A 323 -7.01 23.07 18.85
CA ASP A 323 -6.95 23.60 20.22
C ASP A 323 -6.62 25.09 20.22
N GLN A 324 -7.25 25.87 21.10
CA GLN A 324 -7.11 27.33 21.13
C GLN A 324 -5.64 27.77 21.29
N PHE A 325 -4.81 26.95 21.95
CA PHE A 325 -3.41 27.23 22.23
C PHE A 325 -2.44 26.54 21.25
N ASP A 326 -2.93 26.02 20.12
CA ASP A 326 -2.15 25.26 19.12
C ASP A 326 -1.46 24.00 19.67
N ARG A 327 -1.90 23.47 20.84
CA ARG A 327 -1.24 22.35 21.53
C ARG A 327 -1.56 21.00 20.91
N PHE A 328 -2.73 20.86 20.31
CA PHE A 328 -3.16 19.65 19.63
C PHE A 328 -4.27 19.94 18.63
N VAL A 329 -4.54 18.96 17.78
CA VAL A 329 -5.68 18.95 16.87
C VAL A 329 -6.56 17.74 17.19
N SER A 330 -7.83 18.00 17.41
CA SER A 330 -8.88 17.00 17.64
C SER A 330 -9.57 16.72 16.30
N VAL A 331 -9.56 15.46 15.86
CA VAL A 331 -10.15 15.08 14.57
C VAL A 331 -11.11 13.91 14.77
N LEU A 332 -12.39 14.12 14.47
CA LEU A 332 -13.37 13.04 14.38
C LEU A 332 -13.44 12.56 12.93
N VAL A 333 -12.96 11.35 12.70
CA VAL A 333 -12.98 10.71 11.37
C VAL A 333 -14.07 9.67 11.34
N PHE A 334 -14.93 9.73 10.33
CA PHE A 334 -15.96 8.74 10.04
C PHE A 334 -15.59 8.02 8.75
N VAL A 335 -15.62 6.68 8.77
CA VAL A 335 -15.34 5.81 7.62
C VAL A 335 -16.38 4.69 7.56
N PRO A 336 -16.67 4.10 6.38
CA PRO A 336 -17.53 2.93 6.26
C PRO A 336 -17.08 1.80 7.20
N ARG A 337 -18.03 1.23 7.94
CA ARG A 337 -17.72 0.26 9.01
C ARG A 337 -17.10 -1.04 8.47
N ASP A 338 -17.53 -1.46 7.29
CA ASP A 338 -17.00 -2.60 6.52
C ASP A 338 -15.57 -2.38 6.02
N ARG A 339 -15.08 -1.13 6.03
CA ARG A 339 -13.74 -0.74 5.56
C ARG A 339 -12.83 -0.28 6.68
N TYR A 340 -13.25 -0.44 7.94
CA TYR A 340 -12.46 -0.07 9.10
C TYR A 340 -11.70 -1.28 9.65
N ASP A 341 -10.38 -1.17 9.71
CA ASP A 341 -9.50 -2.08 10.43
C ASP A 341 -8.33 -1.31 11.11
N SER A 342 -7.44 -2.06 11.76
CA SER A 342 -6.26 -1.49 12.41
C SER A 342 -5.28 -0.83 11.44
N VAL A 343 -5.14 -1.35 10.21
CA VAL A 343 -4.20 -0.85 9.19
C VAL A 343 -4.68 0.49 8.65
N VAL A 344 -5.96 0.59 8.30
CA VAL A 344 -6.64 1.83 7.89
C VAL A 344 -6.51 2.88 8.98
N ARG A 345 -6.78 2.53 10.25
CA ARG A 345 -6.60 3.44 11.38
C ARG A 345 -5.17 4.00 11.45
N GLU A 346 -4.15 3.16 11.26
CA GLU A 346 -2.75 3.57 11.29
C GLU A 346 -2.36 4.47 10.12
N LYS A 347 -2.83 4.15 8.91
CA LYS A 347 -2.62 4.98 7.72
C LYS A 347 -3.25 6.37 7.90
N ILE A 348 -4.51 6.43 8.37
CA ILE A 348 -5.18 7.69 8.68
C ILE A 348 -4.43 8.46 9.77
N GLY A 349 -4.04 7.79 10.85
CA GLY A 349 -3.27 8.42 11.94
C GLY A 349 -1.93 8.99 11.47
N THR A 350 -1.23 8.28 10.58
CA THR A 350 0.05 8.71 9.99
C THR A 350 -0.14 9.90 9.05
N TYR A 351 -1.19 9.88 8.23
CA TYR A 351 -1.55 11.01 7.38
C TYR A 351 -1.86 12.26 8.21
N LEU A 352 -2.73 12.16 9.21
CA LEU A 352 -3.11 13.29 10.08
C LEU A 352 -1.90 13.82 10.88
N LYS A 353 -1.03 12.93 11.36
CA LYS A 353 0.24 13.30 12.01
C LYS A 353 1.09 14.18 11.10
N THR A 354 1.20 13.81 9.82
CA THR A 354 2.03 14.50 8.84
C THR A 354 1.43 15.87 8.50
N VAL A 355 0.14 15.90 8.17
CA VAL A 355 -0.57 17.09 7.72
C VAL A 355 -0.67 18.18 8.80
N PHE A 356 -0.77 17.79 10.07
CA PHE A 356 -0.80 18.75 11.19
C PHE A 356 0.56 18.95 11.87
N GLU A 357 1.65 18.42 11.29
CA GLU A 357 3.02 18.59 11.80
C GLU A 357 3.14 18.21 13.29
N GLY A 358 2.62 17.05 13.67
CA GLY A 358 2.49 16.65 15.06
C GLY A 358 2.90 15.21 15.35
N ARG A 359 2.38 14.68 16.46
CA ARG A 359 2.46 13.27 16.84
C ARG A 359 1.07 12.74 17.18
N LEU A 360 0.78 11.51 16.77
CA LEU A 360 -0.43 10.84 17.23
C LEU A 360 -0.32 10.61 18.74
N SER A 361 -1.13 11.33 19.52
CA SER A 361 -1.07 11.31 20.98
C SER A 361 -2.05 10.33 21.60
N ALA A 362 -3.23 10.19 20.99
CA ALA A 362 -4.25 9.22 21.38
C ALA A 362 -5.20 8.99 20.21
N TYR A 363 -5.89 7.85 20.24
CA TYR A 363 -7.02 7.57 19.37
C TYR A 363 -8.09 6.79 20.13
N TYR A 364 -9.36 7.04 19.82
CA TYR A 364 -10.49 6.38 20.46
C TYR A 364 -11.48 5.91 19.39
N PRO A 365 -11.48 4.61 19.03
CA PRO A 365 -12.45 4.07 18.09
C PRO A 365 -13.81 3.90 18.78
N ALA A 366 -14.88 4.14 18.03
CA ALA A 366 -16.25 3.93 18.45
C ALA A 366 -17.09 3.46 17.26
N PHE A 367 -18.06 2.59 17.52
CA PHE A 367 -18.99 2.08 16.52
C PHE A 367 -20.40 2.58 16.86
N PRO A 368 -20.73 3.84 16.50
CA PRO A 368 -22.08 4.35 16.69
C PRO A 368 -23.09 3.55 15.86
N GLU A 369 -24.39 3.72 16.15
CA GLU A 369 -25.45 3.13 15.33
C GLU A 369 -25.35 3.60 13.87
N GLY A 370 -25.57 2.66 12.93
CA GLY A 370 -25.46 2.90 11.50
C GLY A 370 -24.24 2.23 10.83
N GLY A 371 -23.97 2.64 9.59
CA GLY A 371 -22.97 2.03 8.72
C GLY A 371 -21.55 2.60 8.81
N LEU A 372 -21.26 3.47 9.78
CA LEU A 372 -19.96 4.15 9.89
C LEU A 372 -19.25 3.79 11.20
N ALA A 373 -17.94 3.57 11.12
CA ALA A 373 -17.06 3.61 12.28
C ALA A 373 -16.56 5.05 12.49
N ARG A 374 -16.46 5.48 13.75
CA ARG A 374 -15.88 6.77 14.13
C ARG A 374 -14.56 6.53 14.87
N VAL A 375 -13.51 7.24 14.48
CA VAL A 375 -12.27 7.31 15.25
C VAL A 375 -12.01 8.75 15.65
N HIS A 376 -11.84 8.98 16.94
CA HIS A 376 -11.42 10.28 17.47
C HIS A 376 -9.90 10.29 17.63
N PHE A 377 -9.22 11.04 16.78
CA PHE A 377 -7.76 11.22 16.81
C PHE A 377 -7.38 12.50 17.56
N ILE A 378 -6.34 12.42 18.38
CA ILE A 378 -5.69 13.57 19.01
C ILE A 378 -4.25 13.67 18.47
N ILE A 379 -3.99 14.69 17.67
CA ILE A 379 -2.66 14.98 17.13
C ILE A 379 -1.99 16.04 18.00
N GLY A 380 -1.08 15.63 18.88
CA GLY A 380 -0.33 16.53 19.75
C GLY A 380 0.73 17.31 18.97
N ARG A 381 0.90 18.58 19.29
CA ARG A 381 1.83 19.49 18.62
C ARG A 381 2.77 20.15 19.64
N SER A 382 3.97 20.50 19.21
CA SER A 382 5.02 21.06 20.07
C SER A 382 5.50 22.45 19.64
N GLY A 383 5.04 23.00 18.50
CA GLY A 383 5.49 24.31 18.01
C GLY A 383 4.58 24.97 16.97
N GLY A 384 4.70 26.29 16.88
CA GLY A 384 4.09 27.12 15.81
C GLY A 384 2.56 27.21 15.82
N LYS A 385 2.03 27.99 14.86
CA LYS A 385 0.59 27.99 14.54
C LYS A 385 0.22 26.68 13.86
N THR A 386 -1.00 26.18 14.07
CA THR A 386 -1.47 24.96 13.44
C THR A 386 -1.68 25.14 11.93
N PRO A 387 -1.16 24.23 11.08
CA PRO A 387 -1.43 24.23 9.65
C PRO A 387 -2.93 24.30 9.36
N LYS A 388 -3.32 25.22 8.49
CA LYS A 388 -4.69 25.31 7.98
C LYS A 388 -4.78 24.41 6.76
N VAL A 389 -5.50 23.32 6.91
CA VAL A 389 -5.69 22.33 5.85
C VAL A 389 -7.17 22.27 5.55
N GLU A 390 -7.51 22.37 4.27
CA GLU A 390 -8.89 22.32 3.82
C GLU A 390 -9.52 20.96 4.15
N GLN A 391 -10.75 21.00 4.66
CA GLN A 391 -11.47 19.80 5.08
C GLN A 391 -11.62 18.79 3.92
N ALA A 392 -11.87 19.30 2.70
CA ALA A 392 -12.01 18.47 1.51
C ALA A 392 -10.72 17.69 1.18
N THR A 393 -9.55 18.28 1.39
CA THR A 393 -8.25 17.64 1.17
C THR A 393 -8.03 16.47 2.13
N ILE A 394 -8.37 16.68 3.41
CA ILE A 394 -8.30 15.63 4.44
C ILE A 394 -9.26 14.49 4.09
N GLU A 395 -10.50 14.82 3.71
CA GLU A 395 -11.51 13.83 3.34
C GLU A 395 -11.14 13.04 2.07
N ALA A 396 -10.50 13.67 1.08
CA ALA A 396 -10.03 13.00 -0.13
C ALA A 396 -8.93 11.99 0.19
N ALA A 397 -7.90 12.38 0.94
CA ALA A 397 -6.83 11.48 1.33
C ALA A 397 -7.32 10.31 2.20
N ILE A 398 -8.26 10.56 3.13
CA ILE A 398 -8.87 9.48 3.93
C ILE A 398 -9.68 8.54 3.03
N ARG A 399 -10.40 9.07 2.03
CA ARG A 399 -11.14 8.27 1.05
C ARG A 399 -10.21 7.35 0.27
N ASP A 400 -9.06 7.83 -0.15
CA ASP A 400 -8.05 7.03 -0.85
C ASP A 400 -7.50 5.93 0.06
N ILE A 401 -7.29 6.21 1.35
CA ILE A 401 -6.84 5.21 2.32
C ILE A 401 -7.86 4.09 2.52
N VAL A 402 -9.17 4.40 2.48
CA VAL A 402 -10.26 3.41 2.65
C VAL A 402 -10.82 2.87 1.32
N ARG A 403 -10.22 3.22 0.19
CA ARG A 403 -10.69 2.80 -1.14
C ARG A 403 -10.39 1.32 -1.35
N THR A 404 -11.40 0.56 -1.73
CA THR A 404 -11.21 -0.84 -2.11
C THR A 404 -10.74 -0.93 -3.57
N TRP A 405 -10.10 -2.04 -3.92
CA TRP A 405 -9.70 -2.27 -5.31
C TRP A 405 -10.91 -2.27 -6.26
N ASP A 406 -12.05 -2.83 -5.84
CA ASP A 406 -13.29 -2.86 -6.65
C ASP A 406 -13.87 -1.47 -6.92
N ASP A 407 -13.78 -0.54 -5.95
CA ASP A 407 -14.20 0.85 -6.16
C ASP A 407 -13.31 1.51 -7.22
N ALA A 408 -11.99 1.34 -7.09
CA ALA A 408 -11.02 1.86 -8.04
C ALA A 408 -11.22 1.25 -9.45
N LEU A 409 -11.62 -0.03 -9.55
CA LEU A 409 -11.98 -0.66 -10.81
C LEU A 409 -13.20 0.00 -11.46
N ARG A 410 -14.30 0.22 -10.71
CA ARG A 410 -15.51 0.86 -11.26
C ARG A 410 -15.26 2.30 -11.70
N GLU A 411 -14.49 3.04 -10.92
CA GLU A 411 -14.07 4.40 -11.25
C GLU A 411 -13.26 4.42 -12.55
N THR A 412 -12.19 3.60 -12.61
CA THR A 412 -11.35 3.49 -13.81
C THR A 412 -12.16 3.05 -15.04
N ALA A 413 -13.09 2.10 -14.88
CA ALA A 413 -13.96 1.67 -15.97
C ALA A 413 -14.86 2.81 -16.48
N THR A 414 -15.38 3.64 -15.57
CA THR A 414 -16.20 4.80 -15.92
C THR A 414 -15.38 5.87 -16.64
N GLU A 415 -14.17 6.17 -16.14
CA GLU A 415 -13.27 7.16 -16.73
C GLU A 415 -12.77 6.77 -18.12
N THR A 416 -12.46 5.49 -18.32
CA THR A 416 -11.97 4.96 -19.60
C THR A 416 -13.08 4.59 -20.57
N GLY A 417 -14.35 4.61 -20.14
CA GLY A 417 -15.49 4.14 -20.94
C GLY A 417 -15.43 2.64 -21.23
N ALA A 418 -14.85 1.85 -20.33
CA ALA A 418 -14.68 0.41 -20.51
C ALA A 418 -16.04 -0.31 -20.54
N ASP A 419 -16.16 -1.32 -21.41
CA ASP A 419 -17.35 -2.16 -21.51
C ASP A 419 -17.65 -2.87 -20.16
N ALA A 420 -18.93 -2.97 -19.82
CA ALA A 420 -19.43 -3.71 -18.67
C ALA A 420 -18.95 -5.17 -18.67
N ARG A 421 -18.80 -5.79 -19.84
CA ARG A 421 -18.24 -7.15 -19.96
C ARG A 421 -16.79 -7.23 -19.46
N LEU A 422 -15.95 -6.24 -19.79
CA LEU A 422 -14.56 -6.21 -19.35
C LEU A 422 -14.46 -5.94 -17.85
N THR A 423 -15.32 -5.06 -17.33
CA THR A 423 -15.42 -4.79 -15.90
C THR A 423 -15.83 -6.04 -15.11
N ALA A 424 -16.77 -6.82 -15.66
CA ALA A 424 -17.19 -8.09 -15.07
C ALA A 424 -16.04 -9.12 -15.02
N ILE A 425 -15.26 -9.26 -16.09
CA ILE A 425 -14.07 -10.12 -16.10
C ILE A 425 -13.02 -9.60 -15.09
N ALA A 426 -12.71 -8.29 -15.12
CA ALA A 426 -11.77 -7.65 -14.21
C ALA A 426 -12.13 -7.84 -12.73
N SER A 427 -13.42 -7.84 -12.40
CA SER A 427 -13.91 -8.06 -11.03
C SER A 427 -13.70 -9.50 -10.51
N ARG A 428 -13.32 -10.45 -11.38
CA ARG A 428 -13.09 -11.86 -11.04
C ARG A 428 -11.62 -12.22 -10.86
N PHE A 429 -10.70 -11.28 -11.06
CA PHE A 429 -9.28 -11.53 -10.81
C PHE A 429 -9.05 -11.84 -9.33
N SER A 430 -8.13 -12.76 -9.03
CA SER A 430 -7.81 -13.18 -7.66
C SER A 430 -7.25 -12.02 -6.81
N GLU A 431 -7.33 -12.14 -5.49
CA GLU A 431 -6.71 -11.18 -4.56
C GLU A 431 -5.21 -11.01 -4.84
N SER A 432 -4.49 -12.12 -5.07
CA SER A 432 -3.07 -12.10 -5.42
C SER A 432 -2.75 -11.28 -6.68
N TYR A 433 -3.65 -11.28 -7.68
CA TYR A 433 -3.50 -10.44 -8.86
C TYR A 433 -3.75 -8.96 -8.51
N ARG A 434 -4.82 -8.68 -7.74
CA ARG A 434 -5.19 -7.31 -7.33
C ARG A 434 -4.11 -6.64 -6.49
N ASP A 435 -3.36 -7.41 -5.71
CA ASP A 435 -2.20 -6.94 -4.96
C ASP A 435 -1.02 -6.55 -5.86
N SER A 436 -0.93 -7.14 -7.05
CA SER A 436 0.18 -6.95 -7.99
C SER A 436 -0.12 -5.90 -9.06
N PHE A 437 -1.38 -5.72 -9.46
CA PHE A 437 -1.75 -4.90 -10.61
C PHE A 437 -2.86 -3.89 -10.31
N PRO A 438 -2.74 -2.64 -10.80
CA PRO A 438 -3.78 -1.64 -10.65
C PRO A 438 -4.97 -1.95 -11.57
N PRO A 439 -6.18 -1.42 -11.26
CA PRO A 439 -7.39 -1.73 -12.02
C PRO A 439 -7.32 -1.40 -13.51
N GLY A 440 -6.58 -0.36 -13.92
CA GLY A 440 -6.37 -0.04 -15.34
C GLY A 440 -5.67 -1.16 -16.12
N VAL A 441 -4.69 -1.84 -15.49
CA VAL A 441 -4.03 -3.02 -16.07
C VAL A 441 -4.99 -4.21 -16.11
N ALA A 442 -5.80 -4.39 -15.06
CA ALA A 442 -6.81 -5.45 -15.01
C ALA A 442 -7.85 -5.33 -16.13
N LEU A 443 -8.26 -4.11 -16.49
CA LEU A 443 -9.17 -3.87 -17.62
C LEU A 443 -8.52 -4.22 -18.97
N ALA A 444 -7.24 -3.88 -19.15
CA ALA A 444 -6.50 -4.26 -20.36
C ALA A 444 -6.34 -5.78 -20.47
N ASP A 445 -6.03 -6.45 -19.36
CA ASP A 445 -5.92 -7.91 -19.28
C ASP A 445 -7.29 -8.58 -19.54
N ALA A 446 -8.37 -8.05 -18.97
CA ALA A 446 -9.73 -8.49 -19.26
C ALA A 446 -10.06 -8.40 -20.75
N GLY A 447 -9.58 -7.36 -21.44
CA GLY A 447 -9.72 -7.20 -22.89
C GLY A 447 -9.05 -8.32 -23.70
N ARG A 448 -7.89 -8.81 -23.25
CA ARG A 448 -7.19 -9.94 -23.87
C ARG A 448 -7.90 -11.26 -23.57
N ILE A 449 -8.28 -11.47 -22.31
CA ILE A 449 -9.03 -12.65 -21.85
C ILE A 449 -10.34 -12.80 -22.63
N ALA A 450 -11.05 -11.70 -22.90
CA ALA A 450 -12.32 -11.71 -23.63
C ALA A 450 -12.23 -12.25 -25.07
N ARG A 451 -11.01 -12.33 -25.65
CA ARG A 451 -10.75 -12.84 -27.01
C ARG A 451 -10.28 -14.30 -27.02
N LEU A 452 -10.13 -14.92 -25.85
CA LEU A 452 -9.70 -16.31 -25.72
C LEU A 452 -10.88 -17.26 -25.71
N ASP A 453 -10.70 -18.39 -26.36
CA ASP A 453 -11.62 -19.53 -26.33
C ASP A 453 -10.85 -20.83 -26.67
N ALA A 454 -11.55 -21.96 -26.76
CA ALA A 454 -10.93 -23.24 -27.06
C ALA A 454 -10.26 -23.31 -28.46
N SER A 455 -10.68 -22.47 -29.41
CA SER A 455 -10.11 -22.40 -30.77
C SER A 455 -8.95 -21.41 -30.87
N ASN A 456 -8.92 -20.41 -29.99
CA ASN A 456 -7.84 -19.44 -29.82
C ASN A 456 -7.40 -19.40 -28.34
N PRO A 457 -6.67 -20.42 -27.86
CA PRO A 457 -6.47 -20.62 -26.43
C PRO A 457 -5.36 -19.78 -25.82
N ILE A 458 -4.57 -19.04 -26.62
CA ILE A 458 -3.41 -18.30 -26.12
C ILE A 458 -3.37 -16.87 -26.65
N ALA A 459 -3.03 -15.94 -25.76
CA ALA A 459 -2.63 -14.57 -26.10
C ALA A 459 -1.39 -14.21 -25.30
N ILE A 460 -0.63 -13.23 -25.80
CA ILE A 460 0.63 -12.82 -25.21
C ILE A 460 0.69 -11.29 -25.18
N ASP A 461 1.33 -10.75 -24.14
CA ASP A 461 1.57 -9.32 -24.02
C ASP A 461 2.97 -9.05 -23.46
N TYR A 462 3.78 -8.33 -24.23
CA TYR A 462 5.06 -7.81 -23.75
C TYR A 462 4.88 -6.38 -23.27
N TYR A 463 5.40 -6.10 -22.09
CA TYR A 463 5.29 -4.78 -21.48
C TYR A 463 6.53 -4.47 -20.64
N ARG A 464 6.56 -3.27 -20.07
CA ARG A 464 7.70 -2.78 -19.28
C ARG A 464 7.19 -2.03 -18.05
N HIS A 465 7.65 -2.44 -16.87
CA HIS A 465 7.40 -1.69 -15.65
C HIS A 465 8.28 -0.43 -15.61
N ALA A 466 7.82 0.62 -14.92
CA ALA A 466 8.53 1.90 -14.84
C ALA A 466 9.98 1.77 -14.30
N GLU A 467 10.25 0.76 -13.47
CA GLU A 467 11.55 0.55 -12.82
C GLU A 467 12.49 -0.37 -13.61
N GLN A 468 12.02 -1.01 -14.70
CA GLN A 468 12.83 -1.95 -15.48
C GLN A 468 13.82 -1.24 -16.40
N LYS A 469 15.07 -1.73 -16.43
CA LYS A 469 16.13 -1.24 -17.31
C LYS A 469 15.84 -1.57 -18.78
N PRO A 470 16.44 -0.86 -19.77
CA PRO A 470 16.16 -1.08 -21.19
C PRO A 470 16.30 -2.54 -21.69
N HIS A 471 17.21 -3.33 -21.10
CA HIS A 471 17.43 -4.74 -21.42
C HIS A 471 16.51 -5.72 -20.66
N GLN A 472 15.60 -5.23 -19.82
CA GLN A 472 14.59 -6.02 -19.10
C GLN A 472 13.20 -5.78 -19.68
N ALA A 473 12.31 -6.74 -19.60
CA ALA A 473 10.91 -6.62 -19.99
C ALA A 473 10.05 -7.52 -19.10
N ALA A 474 8.73 -7.37 -19.20
CA ALA A 474 7.77 -8.28 -18.62
C ALA A 474 6.91 -8.90 -19.73
N LEU A 475 6.41 -10.10 -19.45
CA LEU A 475 5.62 -10.89 -20.37
C LEU A 475 4.43 -11.50 -19.65
N LYS A 476 3.22 -11.29 -20.16
CA LYS A 476 2.04 -12.07 -19.78
C LYS A 476 1.68 -13.06 -20.86
N ILE A 477 1.54 -14.33 -20.48
CA ILE A 477 0.94 -15.37 -21.31
C ILE A 477 -0.42 -15.69 -20.72
N TYR A 478 -1.48 -15.47 -21.50
CA TYR A 478 -2.85 -15.80 -21.14
C TYR A 478 -3.21 -17.11 -21.82
N HIS A 479 -3.62 -18.12 -21.05
CA HIS A 479 -3.95 -19.43 -21.59
C HIS A 479 -5.31 -19.93 -21.11
N HIS A 480 -6.18 -20.31 -22.05
CA HIS A 480 -7.51 -20.86 -21.79
C HIS A 480 -7.42 -22.34 -21.39
N GLY A 481 -8.22 -22.72 -20.40
CA GLY A 481 -8.49 -24.10 -20.01
C GLY A 481 -7.51 -24.68 -19.00
N SER A 482 -6.20 -24.50 -19.18
CA SER A 482 -5.19 -25.09 -18.29
C SER A 482 -3.97 -24.21 -18.08
N PRO A 483 -3.26 -24.35 -16.94
CA PRO A 483 -1.98 -23.68 -16.74
C PRO A 483 -0.93 -24.30 -17.66
N VAL A 484 -0.07 -23.45 -18.21
CA VAL A 484 1.08 -23.89 -19.00
C VAL A 484 2.22 -24.28 -18.05
N ALA A 485 2.92 -25.39 -18.32
CA ALA A 485 4.11 -25.75 -17.57
C ALA A 485 5.33 -24.89 -17.95
N LEU A 486 6.18 -24.57 -16.98
CA LEU A 486 7.45 -23.84 -17.22
C LEU A 486 8.31 -24.54 -18.28
N SER A 487 8.40 -25.87 -18.25
CA SER A 487 9.15 -26.68 -19.22
C SER A 487 8.66 -26.56 -20.67
N ARG A 488 7.46 -26.01 -20.88
CA ARG A 488 6.92 -25.74 -22.22
C ARG A 488 7.19 -24.32 -22.69
N ARG A 489 7.08 -23.31 -21.80
CA ARG A 489 7.22 -21.89 -22.17
C ARG A 489 8.65 -21.36 -22.10
N VAL A 490 9.44 -21.78 -21.10
CA VAL A 490 10.80 -21.27 -20.88
C VAL A 490 11.73 -21.58 -22.06
N PRO A 491 11.75 -22.80 -22.62
CA PRO A 491 12.63 -23.09 -23.76
C PRO A 491 12.34 -22.23 -24.99
N VAL A 492 11.08 -21.84 -25.22
CA VAL A 492 10.71 -20.95 -26.33
C VAL A 492 11.32 -19.56 -26.12
N LEU A 493 11.21 -19.02 -24.90
CA LEU A 493 11.77 -17.72 -24.54
C LEU A 493 13.31 -17.72 -24.59
N GLU A 494 13.94 -18.77 -24.09
CA GLU A 494 15.40 -18.94 -24.13
C GLU A 494 15.93 -18.96 -25.57
N ASN A 495 15.27 -19.73 -26.44
CA ASN A 495 15.63 -19.79 -27.85
C ASN A 495 15.35 -18.48 -28.60
N ILE A 496 14.36 -17.68 -28.20
CA ILE A 496 14.15 -16.32 -28.73
C ILE A 496 15.24 -15.34 -28.25
N GLY A 497 15.96 -15.67 -27.17
CA GLY A 497 17.04 -14.84 -26.63
C GLY A 497 16.70 -14.10 -25.34
N PHE A 498 15.72 -14.61 -24.58
CA PHE A 498 15.41 -14.11 -23.25
C PHE A 498 15.94 -15.03 -22.15
N ARG A 499 16.33 -14.44 -21.03
CA ARG A 499 16.53 -15.10 -19.75
C ARG A 499 15.32 -14.84 -18.88
N VAL A 500 14.69 -15.90 -18.38
CA VAL A 500 13.55 -15.81 -17.45
C VAL A 500 14.08 -15.62 -16.04
N ILE A 501 13.70 -14.53 -15.38
CA ILE A 501 14.17 -14.16 -14.04
C ILE A 501 13.23 -14.67 -12.95
N SER A 502 11.93 -14.43 -13.12
CA SER A 502 10.90 -14.89 -12.20
C SER A 502 9.57 -15.07 -12.91
N GLU A 503 8.65 -15.82 -12.30
CA GLU A 503 7.30 -16.04 -12.82
C GLU A 503 6.26 -16.08 -11.71
N ARG A 504 5.03 -15.65 -12.03
CA ARG A 504 3.83 -15.77 -11.19
C ARG A 504 2.66 -16.21 -12.06
N THR A 505 1.88 -17.17 -11.56
CA THR A 505 0.64 -17.60 -12.19
C THR A 505 -0.57 -17.04 -11.44
N PHE A 506 -1.52 -16.49 -12.18
CA PHE A 506 -2.82 -16.04 -11.67
C PHE A 506 -3.94 -16.80 -12.36
N GLU A 507 -5.00 -17.08 -11.61
CA GLU A 507 -6.20 -17.77 -12.10
C GLU A 507 -7.35 -16.77 -12.23
N VAL A 508 -8.05 -16.80 -13.36
CA VAL A 508 -9.20 -15.94 -13.64
C VAL A 508 -10.39 -16.79 -14.07
N GLY A 509 -11.47 -16.68 -13.30
CA GLY A 509 -12.71 -17.43 -13.49
C GLY A 509 -13.29 -17.86 -12.15
N ASP A 510 -14.51 -18.38 -12.16
CA ASP A 510 -15.16 -18.89 -10.95
C ASP A 510 -14.85 -20.37 -10.75
N ASN A 511 -14.10 -20.70 -9.69
CA ASN A 511 -13.76 -22.07 -9.31
C ASN A 511 -14.99 -22.96 -9.05
N GLN A 512 -16.16 -22.38 -8.73
CA GLN A 512 -17.38 -23.14 -8.45
C GLN A 512 -18.19 -23.42 -9.72
N SER A 513 -18.38 -22.43 -10.60
CA SER A 513 -19.13 -22.62 -11.85
C SER A 513 -18.26 -23.08 -13.03
N GLY A 514 -16.93 -22.98 -12.92
CA GLY A 514 -16.00 -23.29 -14.00
C GLY A 514 -16.16 -22.36 -15.21
N MET A 515 -16.57 -21.10 -14.98
CA MET A 515 -16.84 -20.13 -16.05
C MET A 515 -15.98 -18.87 -15.92
N ILE A 516 -15.48 -18.39 -17.06
CA ILE A 516 -14.71 -17.13 -17.18
C ILE A 516 -15.66 -15.94 -16.99
N ASN A 517 -16.82 -16.00 -17.66
CA ASN A 517 -17.96 -15.09 -17.50
C ASN A 517 -19.26 -15.90 -17.59
N GLY A 518 -20.43 -15.30 -17.31
CA GLY A 518 -21.72 -16.01 -17.29
C GLY A 518 -22.10 -16.79 -18.57
N ASP A 519 -21.36 -16.59 -19.67
CA ASP A 519 -21.61 -17.17 -20.99
C ASP A 519 -20.42 -17.99 -21.56
N GLN A 520 -19.26 -18.02 -20.89
CA GLN A 520 -18.05 -18.71 -21.39
C GLN A 520 -17.49 -19.72 -20.38
N PRO A 521 -17.57 -21.03 -20.69
CA PRO A 521 -16.98 -22.07 -19.85
C PRO A 521 -15.45 -22.08 -19.95
N GLY A 522 -14.80 -22.45 -18.84
CA GLY A 522 -13.36 -22.57 -18.71
C GLY A 522 -12.77 -21.65 -17.64
N MET A 523 -11.45 -21.75 -17.48
CA MET A 523 -10.62 -20.86 -16.67
C MET A 523 -9.55 -20.25 -17.55
N VAL A 524 -9.06 -19.08 -17.19
CA VAL A 524 -7.87 -18.50 -17.83
C VAL A 524 -6.74 -18.38 -16.82
N PHE A 525 -5.56 -18.83 -17.24
CA PHE A 525 -4.33 -18.74 -16.48
C PHE A 525 -3.47 -17.65 -17.08
N ILE A 526 -3.03 -16.71 -16.24
CA ILE A 526 -2.11 -15.63 -16.61
C ILE A 526 -0.76 -15.96 -16.02
N HIS A 527 0.23 -16.18 -16.87
CA HIS A 527 1.62 -16.36 -16.46
C HIS A 527 2.36 -15.06 -16.70
N ASP A 528 2.65 -14.34 -15.62
CA ASP A 528 3.41 -13.10 -15.62
C ASP A 528 4.88 -13.39 -15.36
N MET A 529 5.76 -12.95 -16.24
CA MET A 529 7.18 -13.32 -16.26
C MET A 529 8.06 -12.09 -16.39
N GLU A 530 9.12 -12.04 -15.59
CA GLU A 530 10.19 -11.06 -15.76
C GLU A 530 11.27 -11.62 -16.67
N LEU A 531 11.61 -10.86 -17.71
CA LEU A 531 12.53 -11.25 -18.77
C LEU A 531 13.73 -10.29 -18.83
N GLU A 532 14.86 -10.84 -19.25
CA GLU A 532 16.05 -10.08 -19.57
C GLU A 532 16.62 -10.52 -20.93
N ASN A 533 17.15 -9.59 -21.70
CA ASN A 533 17.84 -9.92 -22.94
C ASN A 533 19.16 -10.65 -22.65
N SER A 534 19.27 -11.90 -23.07
CA SER A 534 20.48 -12.74 -22.86
C SER A 534 21.73 -12.18 -23.55
N TYR A 535 21.57 -11.28 -24.53
CA TYR A 535 22.65 -10.62 -25.25
C TYR A 535 23.02 -9.24 -24.68
N GLY A 536 22.39 -8.82 -23.57
CA GLY A 536 22.69 -7.55 -22.88
C GLY A 536 22.28 -6.28 -23.64
N ARG A 537 21.52 -6.40 -24.73
CA ARG A 537 21.03 -5.27 -25.53
C ARG A 537 19.64 -4.80 -25.05
N PRO A 538 19.25 -3.53 -25.34
CA PRO A 538 17.88 -3.08 -25.11
C PRO A 538 16.86 -3.97 -25.84
N ILE A 539 15.70 -4.19 -25.21
CA ILE A 539 14.55 -4.88 -25.82
C ILE A 539 13.64 -3.82 -26.44
N ASP A 540 13.44 -3.89 -27.75
CA ASP A 540 12.57 -2.96 -28.47
C ASP A 540 11.10 -3.40 -28.36
N LEU A 541 10.31 -2.61 -27.63
CA LEU A 541 8.86 -2.79 -27.49
C LEU A 541 8.08 -1.63 -28.15
N GLY A 542 8.70 -0.88 -29.07
CA GLY A 542 8.11 0.32 -29.67
C GLY A 542 6.80 0.07 -30.42
N ASN A 543 6.58 -1.15 -30.91
CA ASN A 543 5.34 -1.60 -31.55
C ASN A 543 4.50 -2.55 -30.67
N GLY A 544 4.69 -2.51 -29.35
CA GLY A 544 4.03 -3.42 -28.40
C GLY A 544 4.66 -4.82 -28.34
N GLY A 545 5.86 -5.01 -28.91
CA GLY A 545 6.55 -6.30 -28.89
C GLY A 545 6.03 -7.30 -29.93
N ALA A 546 5.37 -6.82 -30.99
CA ALA A 546 4.75 -7.65 -32.02
C ALA A 546 5.72 -8.67 -32.67
N LEU A 547 7.00 -8.30 -32.78
CA LEU A 547 8.05 -9.19 -33.28
C LEU A 547 8.24 -10.42 -32.37
N PHE A 548 8.29 -10.21 -31.06
CA PHE A 548 8.47 -11.28 -30.07
C PHE A 548 7.20 -12.10 -29.88
N GLU A 549 6.04 -11.46 -30.03
CA GLU A 549 4.75 -12.15 -30.08
C GLU A 549 4.70 -13.11 -31.29
N ASP A 550 5.07 -12.64 -32.49
CA ASP A 550 5.16 -13.50 -33.68
C ASP A 550 6.13 -14.66 -33.49
N ALA A 551 7.35 -14.39 -32.99
CA ALA A 551 8.34 -15.43 -32.74
C ALA A 551 7.83 -16.48 -31.73
N PHE A 552 7.23 -16.06 -30.63
CA PHE A 552 6.71 -16.99 -29.63
C PHE A 552 5.52 -17.78 -30.16
N LEU A 553 4.51 -17.11 -30.72
CA LEU A 553 3.28 -17.76 -31.13
C LEU A 553 3.48 -18.70 -32.32
N SER A 554 4.40 -18.39 -33.24
CA SER A 554 4.75 -19.29 -34.36
C SER A 554 5.39 -20.58 -33.87
N VAL A 555 6.28 -20.51 -32.87
CA VAL A 555 6.82 -21.72 -32.21
C VAL A 555 5.72 -22.45 -31.44
N TRP A 556 4.88 -21.71 -30.70
CA TRP A 556 3.82 -22.28 -29.86
C TRP A 556 2.78 -23.07 -30.67
N ARG A 557 2.43 -22.60 -31.87
CA ARG A 557 1.51 -23.27 -32.80
C ARG A 557 2.16 -24.42 -33.59
N GLY A 558 3.49 -24.57 -33.52
CA GLY A 558 4.25 -25.54 -34.31
C GLY A 558 4.43 -25.14 -35.77
N ASP A 559 4.28 -23.84 -36.10
CA ASP A 559 4.50 -23.32 -37.45
C ASP A 559 6.00 -23.28 -37.78
N VAL A 560 6.87 -23.16 -36.75
CA VAL A 560 8.33 -23.14 -36.86
C VAL A 560 9.00 -23.94 -35.73
N ASP A 561 10.23 -24.38 -35.96
CA ASP A 561 11.01 -25.14 -34.97
C ASP A 561 11.43 -24.30 -33.76
N ASN A 562 11.52 -24.94 -32.59
CA ASN A 562 12.02 -24.33 -31.35
C ASN A 562 13.55 -24.54 -31.21
N ASP A 563 14.35 -23.67 -31.84
CA ASP A 563 15.81 -23.79 -31.90
C ASP A 563 16.52 -22.43 -31.79
N GLY A 564 17.86 -22.45 -31.79
CA GLY A 564 18.67 -21.25 -31.65
C GLY A 564 18.53 -20.21 -32.78
N TYR A 565 17.89 -20.54 -33.91
CA TYR A 565 17.61 -19.55 -34.96
C TYR A 565 16.58 -18.53 -34.50
N ASN A 566 15.69 -18.90 -33.56
CA ASN A 566 14.70 -17.98 -33.00
C ASN A 566 15.35 -16.75 -32.33
N GLY A 567 16.62 -16.85 -31.91
CA GLY A 567 17.40 -15.75 -31.34
C GLY A 567 17.57 -14.57 -32.28
N LEU A 568 17.42 -14.79 -33.59
CA LEU A 568 17.51 -13.74 -34.60
C LEU A 568 16.38 -12.71 -34.50
N ALA A 569 15.27 -13.04 -33.82
CA ALA A 569 14.26 -12.05 -33.45
C ALA A 569 14.87 -10.98 -32.54
N GLN A 570 15.62 -11.40 -31.52
CA GLN A 570 16.26 -10.51 -30.55
C GLN A 570 17.54 -9.85 -31.09
N THR A 571 18.40 -10.60 -31.79
CA THR A 571 19.72 -10.11 -32.21
C THR A 571 19.65 -9.30 -33.51
N ALA A 572 18.87 -9.76 -34.49
CA ALA A 572 18.81 -9.21 -35.84
C ALA A 572 17.49 -8.49 -36.17
N GLY A 573 16.45 -8.61 -35.33
CA GLY A 573 15.15 -8.00 -35.55
C GLY A 573 14.32 -8.70 -36.63
N LEU A 574 14.56 -9.99 -36.85
CA LEU A 574 13.92 -10.78 -37.92
C LEU A 574 12.64 -11.47 -37.44
N TRP A 575 11.59 -11.41 -38.25
CA TRP A 575 10.30 -12.07 -38.00
C TRP A 575 10.42 -13.59 -38.23
N SER A 576 9.53 -14.39 -37.64
CA SER A 576 9.57 -15.86 -37.71
C SER A 576 9.65 -16.41 -39.14
N GLY A 577 8.96 -15.77 -40.09
CA GLY A 577 9.00 -16.12 -41.51
C GLY A 577 10.37 -15.83 -42.17
N GLU A 578 11.05 -14.78 -41.75
CA GLU A 578 12.39 -14.41 -42.24
C GLU A 578 13.46 -15.33 -41.65
N ILE A 579 13.33 -15.66 -40.36
CA ILE A 579 14.16 -16.64 -39.66
C ILE A 579 14.04 -18.01 -40.34
N THR A 580 12.83 -18.41 -40.73
CA THR A 580 12.57 -19.68 -41.44
C THR A 580 13.36 -19.79 -42.74
N VAL A 581 13.58 -18.69 -43.48
CA VAL A 581 14.40 -18.70 -44.70
C VAL A 581 15.86 -19.02 -44.38
N LEU A 582 16.43 -18.36 -43.38
CA LEU A 582 17.81 -18.62 -42.97
C LEU A 582 17.95 -20.04 -42.40
N ARG A 583 17.01 -20.48 -41.57
CA ARG A 583 16.96 -21.85 -41.07
C ARG A 583 16.93 -22.88 -42.20
N ALA A 584 16.13 -22.66 -43.24
CA ALA A 584 16.07 -23.55 -44.40
C ALA A 584 17.43 -23.68 -45.12
N TYR A 585 18.16 -22.58 -45.30
CA TYR A 585 19.53 -22.64 -45.85
C TYR A 585 20.48 -23.40 -44.94
N GLY A 586 20.39 -23.22 -43.62
CA GLY A 586 21.16 -24.00 -42.64
C GLY A 586 20.88 -25.50 -42.71
N ARG A 587 19.60 -25.89 -42.82
CA ARG A 587 19.20 -27.30 -43.00
C ARG A 587 19.69 -27.87 -44.33
N TYR A 588 19.65 -27.08 -45.40
CA TYR A 588 20.25 -27.50 -46.66
C TYR A 588 21.77 -27.70 -46.55
N LEU A 589 22.49 -26.82 -45.83
CA LEU A 589 23.93 -26.98 -45.61
C LEU A 589 24.26 -28.28 -44.88
N GLN A 590 23.42 -28.70 -43.91
CA GLN A 590 23.56 -30.01 -43.26
C GLN A 590 23.50 -31.15 -44.29
N GLN A 591 22.51 -31.12 -45.17
CA GLN A 591 22.39 -32.11 -46.26
C GLN A 591 23.50 -32.01 -47.31
N ALA A 592 24.09 -30.82 -47.48
CA ALA A 592 25.25 -30.59 -48.32
C ALA A 592 26.57 -31.04 -47.67
N GLY A 593 26.54 -31.52 -46.41
CA GLY A 593 27.71 -32.07 -45.72
C GLY A 593 28.58 -31.03 -45.02
N ILE A 594 28.01 -29.89 -44.60
CA ILE A 594 28.72 -28.94 -43.74
C ILE A 594 29.06 -29.62 -42.39
N PRO A 595 30.29 -29.46 -41.84
CA PRO A 595 30.66 -30.15 -40.60
C PRO A 595 30.04 -29.53 -39.35
N GLN A 596 29.66 -28.25 -39.37
CA GLN A 596 29.10 -27.55 -38.21
C GLN A 596 27.63 -27.94 -37.97
N SER A 597 27.25 -28.10 -36.69
CA SER A 597 25.88 -28.43 -36.29
C SER A 597 24.91 -27.26 -36.52
N GLN A 598 23.61 -27.54 -36.52
CA GLN A 598 22.58 -26.49 -36.62
C GLN A 598 22.68 -25.46 -35.50
N ASP A 599 22.93 -25.90 -34.27
CA ASP A 599 23.10 -24.99 -33.13
C ASP A 599 24.31 -24.07 -33.32
N PHE A 600 25.40 -24.59 -33.86
CA PHE A 600 26.60 -23.79 -34.14
C PHE A 600 26.34 -22.78 -35.26
N ILE A 601 25.64 -23.18 -36.32
CA ILE A 601 25.24 -22.28 -37.42
C ILE A 601 24.33 -21.16 -36.91
N ALA A 602 23.32 -21.50 -36.11
CA ALA A 602 22.43 -20.52 -35.51
C ALA A 602 23.21 -19.55 -34.59
N ALA A 603 24.13 -20.06 -33.77
CA ALA A 603 24.99 -19.24 -32.92
C ALA A 603 25.90 -18.31 -33.71
N ALA A 604 26.45 -18.75 -34.86
CA ALA A 604 27.21 -17.90 -35.76
C ALA A 604 26.35 -16.74 -36.29
N LEU A 605 25.15 -17.00 -36.80
CA LEU A 605 24.26 -15.94 -37.30
C LEU A 605 23.86 -14.94 -36.20
N ASN A 606 23.60 -15.41 -34.97
CA ASN A 606 23.29 -14.54 -33.84
C ASN A 606 24.47 -13.67 -33.37
N ARG A 607 25.71 -14.13 -33.54
CA ARG A 607 26.91 -13.33 -33.25
C ARG A 607 27.12 -12.17 -34.23
N TYR A 608 26.67 -12.34 -35.48
CA TYR A 608 26.80 -11.33 -36.54
C TYR A 608 25.42 -10.90 -37.08
N PRO A 609 24.59 -10.21 -36.27
CA PRO A 609 23.19 -9.93 -36.62
C PRO A 609 23.02 -9.03 -37.84
N GLU A 610 23.94 -8.09 -38.08
CA GLU A 610 23.92 -7.23 -39.28
C GLU A 610 24.17 -8.03 -40.55
N ILE A 611 25.04 -9.04 -40.48
CA ILE A 611 25.28 -9.96 -41.59
C ILE A 611 24.05 -10.84 -41.80
N ALA A 612 23.46 -11.41 -40.74
CA ALA A 612 22.25 -12.23 -40.84
C ALA A 612 21.09 -11.45 -41.49
N ARG A 613 20.86 -10.20 -41.06
CA ARG A 613 19.88 -9.29 -41.69
C ARG A 613 20.23 -9.01 -43.15
N GLY A 614 21.51 -8.80 -43.45
CA GLY A 614 22.02 -8.61 -44.81
C GLY A 614 21.76 -9.83 -45.71
N LEU A 615 21.97 -11.05 -45.21
CA LEU A 615 21.72 -12.29 -45.93
C LEU A 615 20.23 -12.42 -46.27
N HIS A 616 19.33 -12.18 -45.31
CA HIS A 616 17.88 -12.18 -45.59
C HIS A 616 17.51 -11.08 -46.60
N ALA A 617 18.03 -9.87 -46.45
CA ALA A 617 17.78 -8.78 -47.40
C ALA A 617 18.29 -9.12 -48.81
N LEU A 618 19.41 -9.83 -48.94
CA LEU A 618 19.95 -10.29 -50.22
C LEU A 618 19.03 -11.34 -50.85
N PHE A 619 18.50 -12.27 -50.05
CA PHE A 619 17.50 -13.24 -50.49
C PHE A 619 16.27 -12.53 -51.08
N VAL A 620 15.72 -11.53 -50.36
CA VAL A 620 14.58 -10.74 -50.83
C VAL A 620 14.92 -9.97 -52.10
N ALA A 621 16.09 -9.33 -52.18
CA ALA A 621 16.50 -8.58 -53.37
C ALA A 621 16.68 -9.47 -54.61
N ARG A 622 17.08 -10.73 -54.44
CA ARG A 622 17.31 -11.67 -55.55
C ARG A 622 16.08 -12.44 -56.01
N LEU A 623 15.14 -12.71 -55.10
CA LEU A 623 14.04 -13.65 -55.36
C LEU A 623 12.67 -13.05 -55.11
N GLY A 624 12.61 -11.85 -54.53
CA GLY A 624 11.38 -11.13 -54.23
C GLY A 624 10.74 -10.46 -55.46
N PRO A 625 9.61 -9.76 -55.26
CA PRO A 625 8.84 -9.14 -56.35
C PRO A 625 9.61 -8.12 -57.20
N THR A 626 10.64 -7.50 -56.63
CA THR A 626 11.47 -6.48 -57.30
C THR A 626 12.78 -7.04 -57.88
N ALA A 627 12.95 -8.36 -57.91
CA ALA A 627 14.21 -9.01 -58.30
C ALA A 627 14.70 -8.65 -59.71
N GLU A 628 13.79 -8.40 -60.66
CA GLU A 628 14.12 -8.05 -62.05
C GLU A 628 14.35 -6.55 -62.27
N THR A 629 14.12 -5.71 -61.26
CA THR A 629 14.22 -4.24 -61.36
C THR A 629 15.26 -3.70 -60.38
N GLU A 630 14.83 -2.98 -59.34
CA GLU A 630 15.69 -2.37 -58.32
C GLU A 630 16.48 -3.42 -57.53
N GLY A 631 15.93 -4.64 -57.42
CA GLY A 631 16.55 -5.77 -56.73
C GLY A 631 17.93 -6.15 -57.27
N VAL A 632 18.19 -5.96 -58.57
CA VAL A 632 19.49 -6.27 -59.19
C VAL A 632 20.60 -5.39 -58.60
N VAL A 633 20.37 -4.08 -58.52
CA VAL A 633 21.34 -3.13 -57.98
C VAL A 633 21.48 -3.33 -56.47
N GLN A 634 20.36 -3.51 -55.77
CA GLN A 634 20.35 -3.73 -54.33
C GLN A 634 21.08 -5.02 -53.94
N ALA A 635 20.88 -6.12 -54.67
CA ALA A 635 21.58 -7.38 -54.44
C ALA A 635 23.10 -7.23 -54.59
N LYS A 636 23.57 -6.49 -55.61
CA LYS A 636 25.00 -6.22 -55.80
C LYS A 636 25.58 -5.42 -54.63
N HIS A 637 24.87 -4.41 -54.14
CA HIS A 637 25.30 -3.61 -53.00
C HIS A 637 25.31 -4.42 -51.69
N LEU A 638 24.25 -5.19 -51.43
CA LEU A 638 24.17 -6.06 -50.25
C LEU A 638 25.26 -7.13 -50.26
N ARG A 639 25.53 -7.75 -51.41
CA ARG A 639 26.65 -8.71 -51.55
C ARG A 639 27.99 -8.07 -51.19
N ALA A 640 28.28 -6.88 -51.73
CA ALA A 640 29.51 -6.16 -51.41
C ALA A 640 29.59 -5.87 -49.90
N LYS A 641 28.53 -5.30 -49.33
CA LYS A 641 28.45 -5.00 -47.89
C LYS A 641 28.65 -6.23 -46.99
N ILE A 642 28.07 -7.38 -47.35
CA ILE A 642 28.27 -8.64 -46.62
C ILE A 642 29.70 -9.14 -46.76
N THR A 643 30.30 -8.99 -47.95
CA THR A 643 31.69 -9.39 -48.21
C THR A 643 32.67 -8.53 -47.42
N ASP A 644 32.43 -7.22 -47.35
CA ASP A 644 33.23 -6.29 -46.55
C ASP A 644 33.09 -6.62 -45.05
N ALA A 645 31.86 -6.87 -44.58
CA ALA A 645 31.62 -7.25 -43.18
C ALA A 645 32.25 -8.59 -42.79
N LEU A 646 32.56 -9.47 -43.75
CA LEU A 646 33.27 -10.74 -43.50
C LEU A 646 34.75 -10.52 -43.14
N GLU A 647 35.35 -9.38 -43.49
CA GLU A 647 36.73 -9.07 -43.10
C GLU A 647 36.89 -8.91 -41.57
N ASP A 648 35.81 -8.53 -40.91
CA ASP A 648 35.74 -8.34 -39.45
C ASP A 648 35.31 -9.61 -38.68
N VAL A 649 35.24 -10.78 -39.34
CA VAL A 649 34.87 -12.07 -38.72
C VAL A 649 36.15 -12.83 -38.32
N PRO A 650 36.54 -12.86 -37.03
CA PRO A 650 37.82 -13.42 -36.62
C PRO A 650 37.85 -14.96 -36.58
N ASN A 651 36.68 -15.61 -36.48
CA ASN A 651 36.57 -17.06 -36.38
C ASN A 651 36.37 -17.68 -37.78
N ILE A 652 37.23 -18.64 -38.15
CA ILE A 652 37.22 -19.25 -39.49
C ILE A 652 35.99 -20.12 -39.77
N ASP A 653 35.43 -20.77 -38.75
CA ASP A 653 34.21 -21.55 -38.89
C ASP A 653 33.01 -20.62 -39.12
N ASP A 654 32.95 -19.50 -38.39
CA ASP A 654 31.91 -18.48 -38.57
C ASP A 654 31.97 -17.85 -39.97
N ASP A 655 33.17 -17.47 -40.43
CA ASP A 655 33.40 -16.95 -41.79
C ASP A 655 32.97 -17.98 -42.86
N THR A 656 33.37 -19.24 -42.67
CA THR A 656 33.00 -20.34 -43.58
C THR A 656 31.48 -20.50 -43.67
N ILE A 657 30.78 -20.48 -42.54
CA ILE A 657 29.31 -20.59 -42.50
C ILE A 657 28.68 -19.43 -43.27
N ILE A 658 29.08 -18.19 -42.99
CA ILE A 658 28.49 -17.02 -43.64
C ILE A 658 28.76 -17.04 -45.15
N ARG A 659 29.98 -17.39 -45.59
CA ARG A 659 30.30 -17.53 -47.02
C ARG A 659 29.45 -18.61 -47.70
N ARG A 660 29.21 -19.73 -47.01
CA ARG A 660 28.32 -20.80 -47.50
C ARG A 660 26.88 -20.31 -47.64
N TYR A 661 26.37 -19.55 -46.68
CA TYR A 661 25.05 -18.91 -46.78
C TYR A 661 24.96 -17.95 -47.97
N LEU A 662 25.97 -17.08 -48.12
CA LEU A 662 26.04 -16.13 -49.23
C LEU A 662 26.00 -16.87 -50.58
N ASN A 663 26.84 -17.90 -50.75
CA ASN A 663 26.86 -18.72 -51.96
C ASN A 663 25.52 -19.42 -52.23
N LEU A 664 24.85 -19.97 -51.21
CA LEU A 664 23.54 -20.62 -51.39
C LEU A 664 22.45 -19.64 -51.84
N ILE A 665 22.43 -18.43 -51.28
CA ILE A 665 21.48 -17.38 -51.69
C ILE A 665 21.77 -16.95 -53.13
N GLU A 666 23.04 -16.84 -53.51
CA GLU A 666 23.42 -16.54 -54.90
C GLU A 666 23.05 -17.67 -55.88
N ALA A 667 23.23 -18.92 -55.47
CA ALA A 667 22.87 -20.11 -56.25
C ALA A 667 21.35 -20.39 -56.30
N SER A 668 20.54 -19.63 -55.55
CA SER A 668 19.09 -19.78 -55.56
C SER A 668 18.46 -19.15 -56.80
N LEU A 669 17.55 -19.89 -57.43
CA LEU A 669 16.95 -19.54 -58.73
C LEU A 669 15.49 -19.09 -58.64
N ARG A 670 14.72 -19.68 -57.73
CA ARG A 670 13.31 -19.31 -57.45
C ARG A 670 12.83 -19.93 -56.14
N THR A 671 11.80 -19.34 -55.57
CA THR A 671 11.17 -19.80 -54.33
C THR A 671 9.66 -19.55 -54.36
N ASN A 672 8.88 -20.28 -53.55
CA ASN A 672 7.47 -20.01 -53.30
C ASN A 672 7.24 -18.97 -52.19
N HIS A 673 8.27 -18.51 -51.48
CA HIS A 673 8.16 -17.61 -50.32
C HIS A 673 7.29 -16.37 -50.56
N PHE A 674 7.32 -15.80 -51.77
CA PHE A 674 6.62 -14.55 -52.12
C PHE A 674 5.21 -14.75 -52.71
N VAL A 675 4.69 -15.99 -52.73
CA VAL A 675 3.35 -16.29 -53.25
C VAL A 675 2.33 -16.11 -52.13
N ALA A 676 1.35 -15.20 -52.30
CA ALA A 676 0.41 -14.76 -51.26
C ALA A 676 -0.34 -15.90 -50.54
N ASP A 677 -0.77 -16.92 -51.27
CA ASP A 677 -1.56 -18.06 -50.75
C ASP A 677 -0.75 -19.09 -49.93
N THR A 678 0.58 -19.02 -49.93
CA THR A 678 1.42 -20.07 -49.32
C THR A 678 1.29 -20.12 -47.81
N LYS A 679 1.19 -18.94 -47.16
CA LYS A 679 1.07 -18.82 -45.69
C LYS A 679 -0.29 -19.32 -45.19
N GLU A 680 -1.37 -18.93 -45.85
CA GLU A 680 -2.72 -19.37 -45.46
C GLU A 680 -2.92 -20.88 -45.62
N LYS A 681 -2.25 -21.49 -46.61
CA LYS A 681 -2.30 -22.94 -46.89
C LYS A 681 -1.24 -23.75 -46.13
N ARG A 682 -0.47 -23.13 -45.21
CA ARG A 682 0.65 -23.73 -44.48
C ARG A 682 1.62 -24.52 -45.38
N GLN A 683 1.90 -23.98 -46.57
CA GLN A 683 2.79 -24.66 -47.52
C GLN A 683 4.25 -24.53 -47.09
N SER A 684 4.98 -25.65 -47.08
CA SER A 684 6.42 -25.66 -46.82
C SER A 684 7.19 -24.76 -47.80
N LEU A 685 8.26 -24.14 -47.30
CA LEU A 685 9.17 -23.32 -48.09
C LEU A 685 9.90 -24.21 -49.10
N ALA A 686 9.87 -23.84 -50.37
CA ALA A 686 10.60 -24.51 -51.44
C ALA A 686 11.59 -23.54 -52.09
N ILE A 687 12.84 -23.98 -52.25
CA ILE A 687 13.92 -23.21 -52.89
C ILE A 687 14.56 -24.07 -53.97
N LYS A 688 14.58 -23.57 -55.22
CA LYS A 688 15.27 -24.22 -56.33
C LYS A 688 16.70 -23.68 -56.42
N LEU A 689 17.68 -24.56 -56.36
CA LEU A 689 19.11 -24.26 -56.36
C LEU A 689 19.77 -24.70 -57.67
N ASP A 690 20.74 -23.91 -58.11
CA ASP A 690 21.76 -24.33 -59.07
C ASP A 690 22.86 -25.11 -58.36
N SER A 691 22.67 -26.43 -58.23
CA SER A 691 23.61 -27.35 -57.56
C SER A 691 25.04 -27.28 -58.10
N GLN A 692 25.25 -26.89 -59.36
CA GLN A 692 26.61 -26.76 -59.91
C GLN A 692 27.34 -25.55 -59.34
N SER A 693 26.60 -24.51 -58.98
CA SER A 693 27.11 -23.26 -58.39
C SER A 693 27.20 -23.30 -56.86
N VAL A 694 26.74 -24.38 -56.22
CA VAL A 694 26.84 -24.55 -54.76
C VAL A 694 28.24 -25.02 -54.38
N ASP A 695 28.94 -24.21 -53.62
CA ASP A 695 30.27 -24.51 -53.12
C ASP A 695 30.20 -25.57 -52.01
N GLY A 696 31.15 -26.50 -52.01
CA GLY A 696 31.23 -27.56 -50.99
C GLY A 696 30.27 -28.73 -51.19
N LEU A 697 29.42 -28.69 -52.22
CA LEU A 697 28.48 -29.77 -52.53
C LEU A 697 29.23 -31.04 -53.00
N PRO A 698 29.00 -32.23 -52.38
CA PRO A 698 29.65 -33.47 -52.77
C PRO A 698 29.30 -33.92 -54.19
N ALA A 699 30.25 -34.55 -54.87
CA ALA A 699 30.04 -35.13 -56.19
C ALA A 699 29.22 -36.45 -56.14
N PRO A 700 28.42 -36.76 -57.17
CA PRO A 700 28.11 -35.94 -58.33
C PRO A 700 27.09 -34.84 -57.99
N ARG A 701 27.31 -33.63 -58.53
CA ARG A 701 26.41 -32.50 -58.34
C ARG A 701 25.27 -32.59 -59.36
N PRO A 702 23.99 -32.64 -58.93
CA PRO A 702 22.85 -32.58 -59.84
C PRO A 702 22.88 -31.33 -60.72
N TRP A 703 22.08 -31.30 -61.78
CA TRP A 703 21.82 -30.06 -62.51
C TRP A 703 21.06 -29.07 -61.63
N ARG A 704 19.98 -29.49 -60.95
CA ARG A 704 19.21 -28.66 -60.04
C ARG A 704 18.74 -29.44 -58.82
N GLU A 705 18.61 -28.75 -57.71
CA GLU A 705 17.98 -29.26 -56.49
C GLU A 705 16.78 -28.40 -56.12
N ILE A 706 15.68 -29.01 -55.71
CA ILE A 706 14.56 -28.30 -55.09
C ILE A 706 14.53 -28.77 -53.65
N PHE A 707 14.92 -27.89 -52.76
CA PHE A 707 14.89 -28.11 -51.32
C PHE A 707 13.54 -27.66 -50.77
N VAL A 708 12.93 -28.49 -49.93
CA VAL A 708 11.65 -28.22 -49.27
C VAL A 708 11.89 -28.28 -47.76
N TYR A 709 11.45 -27.25 -47.05
CA TYR A 709 11.59 -27.14 -45.60
C TYR A 709 10.30 -26.58 -44.98
N GLY A 710 9.82 -27.24 -43.93
CA GLY A 710 8.68 -26.82 -43.11
C GLY A 710 8.60 -27.70 -41.86
N SER A 711 7.80 -27.28 -40.87
CA SER A 711 7.69 -27.98 -39.58
C SER A 711 7.12 -29.40 -39.71
N GLU A 712 6.29 -29.66 -40.72
CA GLU A 712 5.71 -30.98 -40.98
C GLU A 712 6.57 -31.85 -41.92
N VAL A 713 7.32 -31.24 -42.84
CA VAL A 713 8.06 -31.98 -43.88
C VAL A 713 9.31 -31.24 -44.34
N GLU A 714 10.41 -31.98 -44.44
CA GLU A 714 11.67 -31.57 -45.05
C GLU A 714 12.05 -32.58 -46.15
N GLY A 715 12.66 -32.12 -47.24
CA GLY A 715 13.13 -33.02 -48.29
C GLY A 715 13.83 -32.34 -49.45
N VAL A 716 14.35 -33.16 -50.37
CA VAL A 716 15.05 -32.68 -51.57
C VAL A 716 14.61 -33.45 -52.81
N HIS A 717 14.46 -32.73 -53.92
CA HIS A 717 14.27 -33.30 -55.25
C HIS A 717 15.51 -33.01 -56.10
N LEU A 718 16.25 -34.07 -56.46
CA LEU A 718 17.45 -33.98 -57.29
C LEU A 718 17.11 -34.15 -58.78
N ARG A 719 17.62 -33.25 -59.63
CA ARG A 719 17.46 -33.33 -61.09
C ARG A 719 18.81 -33.27 -61.77
N PHE A 720 19.09 -34.23 -62.65
CA PHE A 720 20.34 -34.27 -63.44
C PHE A 720 20.19 -33.72 -64.87
N GLY A 721 19.02 -33.20 -65.22
CA GLY A 721 18.77 -32.57 -66.52
C GLY A 721 17.43 -31.83 -66.61
N PRO A 722 17.18 -31.13 -67.74
CA PRO A 722 15.96 -30.36 -67.99
C PRO A 722 14.70 -31.23 -68.06
N VAL A 723 14.86 -32.52 -68.35
CA VAL A 723 13.82 -33.54 -68.20
C VAL A 723 14.31 -34.55 -67.17
N ALA A 724 13.51 -34.84 -66.16
CA ALA A 724 13.84 -35.79 -65.10
C ALA A 724 12.70 -36.79 -64.91
N ARG A 725 13.04 -38.05 -64.63
CA ARG A 725 12.10 -39.12 -64.27
C ARG A 725 12.61 -39.79 -63.00
N GLY A 726 11.74 -39.98 -62.02
CA GLY A 726 12.07 -40.59 -60.72
C GLY A 726 10.83 -40.74 -59.86
N GLY A 727 10.95 -41.50 -58.76
CA GLY A 727 9.92 -41.63 -57.74
C GLY A 727 10.21 -40.75 -56.51
N LEU A 728 9.31 -40.78 -55.53
CA LEU A 728 9.52 -40.17 -54.22
C LEU A 728 9.93 -41.25 -53.21
N ARG A 729 10.83 -40.90 -52.29
CA ARG A 729 11.30 -41.77 -51.21
C ARG A 729 11.00 -41.08 -49.88
N TRP A 730 10.23 -41.75 -49.03
CA TRP A 730 10.15 -41.40 -47.62
C TRP A 730 11.39 -41.93 -46.91
N SER A 731 12.15 -41.05 -46.29
CA SER A 731 13.39 -41.37 -45.57
C SER A 731 13.21 -41.12 -44.08
N ASP A 732 13.70 -42.03 -43.27
CA ASP A 732 13.85 -41.89 -41.82
C ASP A 732 15.22 -41.28 -41.43
N ARG A 733 16.09 -41.00 -42.40
CA ARG A 733 17.45 -40.46 -42.22
C ARG A 733 17.46 -38.94 -42.21
N ALA A 734 16.95 -38.33 -41.14
CA ALA A 734 16.87 -36.87 -41.03
C ALA A 734 18.21 -36.12 -41.24
N GLN A 735 19.35 -36.75 -40.90
CA GLN A 735 20.67 -36.11 -40.98
C GLN A 735 21.32 -36.13 -42.37
N ASP A 736 20.95 -37.07 -43.24
CA ASP A 736 21.64 -37.25 -44.53
C ASP A 736 20.78 -37.89 -45.64
N TYR A 737 19.46 -37.66 -45.61
CA TYR A 737 18.54 -38.15 -46.63
C TYR A 737 18.93 -37.70 -48.05
N ARG A 738 19.62 -36.57 -48.24
CA ARG A 738 20.13 -36.17 -49.56
C ARG A 738 21.11 -37.20 -50.11
N THR A 739 21.97 -37.77 -49.27
CA THR A 739 22.92 -38.82 -49.65
C THR A 739 22.20 -40.10 -50.06
N GLU A 740 21.14 -40.47 -49.33
CA GLU A 740 20.28 -41.61 -49.69
C GLU A 740 19.62 -41.38 -51.07
N VAL A 741 18.97 -40.23 -51.25
CA VAL A 741 18.30 -39.88 -52.52
C VAL A 741 19.31 -39.83 -53.67
N LEU A 742 20.51 -39.29 -53.44
CA LEU A 742 21.58 -39.26 -54.44
C LEU A 742 22.04 -40.67 -54.84
N GLY A 743 22.15 -41.59 -53.88
CA GLY A 743 22.46 -43.00 -54.13
C GLY A 743 21.41 -43.68 -55.02
N LEU A 744 20.13 -43.43 -54.76
CA LEU A 744 19.02 -43.95 -55.56
C LEU A 744 18.99 -43.36 -56.97
N VAL A 745 19.25 -42.05 -57.09
CA VAL A 745 19.28 -41.39 -58.41
C VAL A 745 20.41 -41.91 -59.28
N LYS A 746 21.59 -42.25 -58.71
CA LYS A 746 22.67 -42.90 -59.47
C LYS A 746 22.21 -44.23 -60.08
N ALA A 747 21.52 -45.06 -59.30
CA ALA A 747 20.96 -46.32 -59.80
C ALA A 747 19.90 -46.08 -60.89
N GLN A 748 19.04 -45.06 -60.71
CA GLN A 748 18.02 -44.69 -61.69
C GLN A 748 18.62 -44.12 -62.98
N GLN A 749 19.75 -43.41 -62.92
CA GLN A 749 20.45 -42.91 -64.11
C GLN A 749 21.01 -44.04 -64.96
N VAL A 750 21.66 -45.03 -64.35
CA VAL A 750 22.14 -46.23 -65.07
C VAL A 750 20.96 -46.95 -65.72
N LYS A 751 19.84 -47.09 -65.01
CA LYS A 751 18.61 -47.69 -65.55
C LYS A 751 18.03 -46.89 -66.72
N ASN A 752 17.94 -45.57 -66.60
CA ASN A 752 17.37 -44.71 -67.63
C ASN A 752 18.25 -44.63 -68.88
N ALA A 753 19.58 -44.66 -68.74
CA ALA A 753 20.54 -44.65 -69.85
C ALA A 753 20.45 -45.90 -70.74
N VAL A 754 19.89 -47.01 -70.22
CA VAL A 754 19.65 -48.26 -70.98
C VAL A 754 18.26 -48.27 -71.64
N ILE A 755 17.34 -47.40 -71.21
CA ILE A 755 15.92 -47.40 -71.63
C ILE A 755 15.59 -46.28 -72.63
N VAL A 756 16.38 -45.21 -72.70
CA VAL A 756 16.18 -44.11 -73.63
C VAL A 756 17.38 -44.09 -74.59
N PRO A 757 17.18 -44.28 -75.92
CA PRO A 757 18.29 -44.19 -76.88
C PRO A 757 18.93 -42.80 -76.91
#